data_AF-A0A7K2E9T2-F1
#
_entry.id   AF-A0A7K2E9T2-F1
#
_cell.length_a   1.000
_cell.length_b   1.000
_cell.length_c   1.000
_cell.angle_alpha   90.00
_cell.angle_beta   90.00
_cell.angle_gamma   90.00
#
_symmetry.space_group_name_H-M   'P 1'
#
loop_
_entity.id
_entity.type
_entity.pdbx_description
1 polymer ?
#
loop_
_entity_poly.entity_id
_entity_poly.type
_entity_poly.pdbx_seq_one_letter_code
_entity_poly.pdbx_strand_id
1 'polypeptide(L)'
;MSSSSRCWRPSCQFAAPCTKTYRNPFFARSSPPTWRNPTTRGSINEFSKRSRTEWARPMLRIDRVELEDFGPFKGRQAINLPEAPGVAVVYGENMRGKTVLLNAIRFALFGKVLGRARREGSLHTIGNWEQAAAGQYGFEVVLQFQDEGSQYRLTRSCRPRSGVVPEQHSDYDVKHFLQRDGEVLGPGQAIAEIERIMPEKIARFFLFDGELLQEYEDLLRNESDMGRQISESIEQILGVPVLTRSRATLAKLLDDYGKKEAKSAQANTITSELGTQMNVLLDQRQVLQDGLDDMEVSLAQLREDKADLDEQLRRNERLTAMMDKRDMLLDAIESLDEQIEARQAEIAIEMRVAWKSLVAARASDLTGGLRDRERRLQLQKMRHEVLRASADRGVGPDKCPTCFQVLSDEVLAQMEEAAAGEAAKIEDIERQLRDIQRRLDALEDAARVSSETGLRMLWSDLDRLKRDRYTNEDEASELDRRLQEAGDDQGAVRQAQYEQEQTVKKIALLEEGIGEQEDALAENERDLERVRARLASSGGADVEGARQRRRLCAELHGLFDQAVARYRDRLRRSVEADATELFLQLTTEPEYAGLRINESYGLTILHQDGSEIPVRSAGAEHVVALSLVGALQKNAPLRGPIFIDSPFGRLDTQHTRNVISALPSMTEQVCLLVYEEELRPQLARELLRGQLHAEYSLRRVSARHTELEER
;
A
#
# COMPACT_ATOMS: atom_id res chain seq x y z
N MET A 1 -44.59 -29.29 -67.37
CA MET A 1 -45.27 -28.14 -67.99
C MET A 1 -44.40 -26.93 -67.72
N SER A 2 -43.48 -26.68 -68.64
CA SER A 2 -43.61 -25.71 -69.75
C SER A 2 -43.18 -24.33 -69.27
N SER A 3 -42.28 -23.61 -69.91
CA SER A 3 -41.50 -23.81 -71.14
C SER A 3 -40.76 -22.48 -71.30
N SER A 4 -39.44 -22.53 -71.47
CA SER A 4 -38.76 -22.11 -72.71
C SER A 4 -38.71 -20.59 -72.90
N SER A 5 -37.57 -19.98 -73.20
CA SER A 5 -36.77 -20.17 -74.42
C SER A 5 -35.83 -18.96 -74.48
N ARG A 6 -34.65 -18.87 -75.11
CA ARG A 6 -33.76 -19.63 -76.03
C ARG A 6 -32.64 -18.58 -76.31
N CYS A 7 -31.42 -18.80 -76.80
CA CYS A 7 -30.66 -19.88 -77.41
C CYS A 7 -29.20 -19.33 -77.53
N TRP A 8 -28.15 -20.09 -77.19
CA TRP A 8 -27.24 -20.82 -78.10
C TRP A 8 -26.26 -19.92 -78.90
N ARG A 9 -24.95 -20.16 -79.07
CA ARG A 9 -23.94 -21.18 -78.68
C ARG A 9 -22.57 -20.71 -79.30
N PRO A 10 -21.50 -21.51 -79.52
CA PRO A 10 -20.19 -21.34 -78.89
C PRO A 10 -19.00 -21.15 -79.88
N SER A 11 -17.77 -21.04 -79.35
CA SER A 11 -16.56 -21.49 -80.06
C SER A 11 -15.44 -21.88 -79.08
N CYS A 12 -14.99 -23.13 -79.15
CA CYS A 12 -13.79 -23.65 -78.52
C CYS A 12 -12.53 -23.16 -79.25
N GLN A 13 -11.42 -22.95 -78.53
CA GLN A 13 -10.07 -23.31 -78.99
C GLN A 13 -9.05 -23.32 -77.84
N PHE A 14 -8.26 -24.40 -77.81
CA PHE A 14 -7.09 -24.64 -76.98
C PHE A 14 -5.92 -23.71 -77.33
N ALA A 15 -5.15 -23.22 -76.35
CA ALA A 15 -3.73 -22.89 -76.52
C ALA A 15 -2.97 -22.88 -75.18
N ALA A 16 -1.74 -23.38 -75.21
CA ALA A 16 -0.81 -23.69 -74.11
C ALA A 16 -0.25 -22.46 -73.35
N PRO A 17 0.34 -22.66 -72.14
CA PRO A 17 0.88 -21.56 -71.34
C PRO A 17 2.28 -21.13 -71.83
N CYS A 18 2.41 -19.87 -72.22
CA CYS A 18 3.69 -19.22 -72.49
C CYS A 18 4.29 -18.65 -71.21
N THR A 19 5.47 -19.12 -70.86
CA THR A 19 6.41 -18.53 -69.90
C THR A 19 6.88 -17.16 -70.38
N LYS A 20 6.62 -16.11 -69.61
CA LYS A 20 7.37 -14.85 -69.67
C LYS A 20 7.71 -14.36 -68.28
N THR A 21 8.99 -14.49 -67.98
CA THR A 21 9.76 -13.84 -66.93
C THR A 21 9.62 -12.32 -67.00
N TYR A 22 9.21 -11.69 -65.90
CA TYR A 22 9.47 -10.26 -65.66
C TYR A 22 10.22 -10.11 -64.34
N ARG A 23 11.45 -9.60 -64.47
CA ARG A 23 12.41 -9.33 -63.39
C ARG A 23 11.99 -8.08 -62.63
N ASN A 24 12.01 -8.19 -61.30
CA ASN A 24 11.85 -7.11 -60.34
C ASN A 24 13.18 -6.32 -60.22
N PRO A 25 13.23 -4.99 -60.45
CA PRO A 25 14.48 -4.25 -60.51
C PRO A 25 14.75 -3.47 -59.22
N PHE A 26 15.08 -4.14 -58.10
CA PHE A 26 15.68 -3.51 -56.92
C PHE A 26 16.53 -4.54 -56.14
N PHE A 27 17.53 -5.11 -56.80
CA PHE A 27 18.64 -5.79 -56.15
C PHE A 27 19.92 -5.43 -56.91
N ALA A 28 20.50 -4.28 -56.56
CA ALA A 28 21.88 -3.97 -56.90
C ALA A 28 22.79 -4.70 -55.91
N ARG A 29 23.77 -5.42 -56.45
CA ARG A 29 24.77 -6.20 -55.74
C ARG A 29 25.63 -5.29 -54.87
N SER A 30 25.63 -5.51 -53.56
CA SER A 30 26.75 -5.17 -52.66
C SER A 30 27.20 -6.44 -51.95
N SER A 31 28.49 -6.73 -52.02
CA SER A 31 29.19 -7.89 -51.49
C SER A 31 28.85 -8.20 -50.01
N PRO A 32 28.92 -9.47 -49.58
CA PRO A 32 28.66 -9.82 -48.17
C PRO A 32 29.77 -9.24 -47.28
N PRO A 33 29.43 -8.64 -46.12
CA PRO A 33 30.47 -8.25 -45.17
C PRO A 33 31.08 -9.51 -44.57
N THR A 34 32.40 -9.62 -44.68
CA THR A 34 33.19 -10.62 -43.99
C THR A 34 33.11 -10.36 -42.48
N TRP A 35 32.46 -11.25 -41.75
CA TRP A 35 32.51 -11.26 -40.29
C TRP A 35 33.93 -11.63 -39.85
N ARG A 36 34.75 -10.62 -39.55
CA ARG A 36 35.99 -10.81 -38.80
C ARG A 36 35.65 -10.91 -37.32
N ASN A 37 35.99 -12.05 -36.73
CA ASN A 37 36.03 -12.27 -35.28
C ASN A 37 36.93 -11.23 -34.60
N PRO A 38 36.46 -10.43 -33.63
CA PRO A 38 37.32 -9.73 -32.70
C PRO A 38 37.34 -10.51 -31.39
N THR A 39 38.26 -11.46 -31.29
CA THR A 39 38.79 -11.90 -30.00
C THR A 39 39.63 -10.76 -29.42
N THR A 40 39.01 -9.84 -28.68
CA THR A 40 39.71 -8.99 -27.71
C THR A 40 38.73 -8.63 -26.59
N ARG A 41 39.04 -9.07 -25.37
CA ARG A 41 38.37 -8.63 -24.14
C ARG A 41 38.66 -7.13 -23.94
N GLY A 42 37.83 -6.28 -24.54
CA GLY A 42 37.72 -4.87 -24.19
C GLY A 42 36.73 -4.72 -23.04
N SER A 43 37.16 -4.12 -21.93
CA SER A 43 36.31 -3.92 -20.76
C SER A 43 35.09 -3.05 -21.11
N ILE A 44 33.92 -3.42 -20.60
CA ILE A 44 32.64 -2.70 -20.75
C ILE A 44 32.72 -1.23 -20.26
N ASN A 45 33.79 -0.85 -19.55
CA ASN A 45 34.05 0.51 -19.09
C ASN A 45 34.52 1.51 -20.16
N GLU A 46 34.90 1.08 -21.37
CA GLU A 46 35.32 2.02 -22.43
C GLU A 46 34.16 2.61 -23.25
N PHE A 47 32.99 1.96 -23.27
CA PHE A 47 31.80 2.49 -23.95
C PHE A 47 31.09 3.59 -23.13
N SER A 48 31.27 3.62 -21.80
CA SER A 48 30.67 4.66 -20.94
C SER A 48 31.41 5.99 -20.98
N LYS A 49 32.71 6.00 -21.37
CA LYS A 49 33.52 7.22 -21.42
C LYS A 49 33.55 7.90 -22.80
N ARG A 50 33.16 7.20 -23.88
CA ARG A 50 33.15 7.75 -25.26
C ARG A 50 31.82 8.33 -25.73
N SER A 51 30.75 8.27 -24.94
CA SER A 51 29.44 8.88 -25.29
C SER A 51 29.24 10.31 -24.77
N ARG A 52 30.25 10.95 -24.16
CA ARG A 52 30.25 12.38 -23.80
C ARG A 52 30.50 13.32 -24.99
N THR A 53 30.19 12.88 -26.21
CA THR A 53 30.12 13.78 -27.36
C THR A 53 28.68 14.24 -27.44
N GLU A 54 28.45 15.52 -27.19
CA GLU A 54 27.18 16.23 -27.24
C GLU A 54 26.42 15.91 -28.52
N TRP A 55 25.53 14.92 -28.48
CA TRP A 55 24.33 14.98 -29.31
C TRP A 55 23.51 16.06 -28.63
N ALA A 56 23.43 17.25 -29.22
CA ALA A 56 22.52 18.30 -28.79
C ALA A 56 21.13 17.66 -28.67
N ARG A 57 20.74 17.34 -27.44
CA ARG A 57 19.46 16.69 -27.18
C ARG A 57 18.42 17.76 -27.44
N PRO A 58 17.43 17.52 -28.31
CA PRO A 58 16.39 18.51 -28.53
C PRO A 58 15.70 18.81 -27.21
N MET A 59 15.62 20.10 -26.90
CA MET A 59 15.03 20.61 -25.68
C MET A 59 13.90 21.56 -26.06
N LEU A 60 12.74 21.39 -25.43
CA LEU A 60 11.68 22.37 -25.51
C LEU A 60 12.16 23.68 -24.85
N ARG A 61 12.00 24.81 -25.52
CA ARG A 61 12.31 26.14 -24.97
C ARG A 61 11.12 27.06 -25.15
N ILE A 62 10.63 27.69 -24.09
CA ILE A 62 9.58 28.70 -24.22
C ILE A 62 10.26 30.05 -24.41
N ASP A 63 9.94 30.74 -25.50
CA ASP A 63 10.52 32.05 -25.82
C ASP A 63 9.66 33.18 -25.24
N ARG A 64 8.34 33.05 -25.31
CA ARG A 64 7.42 34.13 -24.92
C ARG A 64 6.05 33.62 -24.47
N VAL A 65 5.52 34.25 -23.43
CA VAL A 65 4.17 34.03 -22.91
C VAL A 65 3.39 35.34 -23.04
N GLU A 66 2.29 35.35 -23.78
CA GLU A 66 1.39 36.50 -23.92
C GLU A 66 0.01 36.19 -23.32
N LEU A 67 -0.55 37.17 -22.61
CA LEU A 67 -1.82 37.09 -21.89
C LEU A 67 -2.71 38.23 -22.35
N GLU A 68 -3.97 37.95 -22.65
CA GLU A 68 -5.02 38.94 -22.88
C GLU A 68 -6.17 38.66 -21.92
N ASP A 69 -6.39 39.57 -20.97
CA ASP A 69 -7.51 39.53 -20.02
C ASP A 69 -7.60 38.23 -19.18
N PHE A 70 -6.46 37.60 -18.86
CA PHE A 70 -6.36 36.36 -18.09
C PHE A 70 -6.13 36.65 -16.59
N GLY A 71 -7.09 36.32 -15.73
CA GLY A 71 -7.05 36.55 -14.29
C GLY A 71 -6.84 38.03 -13.95
N PRO A 72 -5.84 38.40 -13.13
CA PRO A 72 -5.58 39.80 -12.80
C PRO A 72 -4.89 40.57 -13.93
N PHE A 73 -4.42 39.91 -15.00
CA PHE A 73 -3.73 40.57 -16.11
C PHE A 73 -4.75 41.16 -17.08
N LYS A 74 -4.96 42.48 -17.00
CA LYS A 74 -5.88 43.21 -17.87
C LYS A 74 -5.17 43.66 -19.15
N GLY A 75 -5.87 43.58 -20.27
CA GLY A 75 -5.34 43.88 -21.60
C GLY A 75 -4.25 42.90 -22.01
N ARG A 76 -3.49 43.27 -23.04
CA ARG A 76 -2.37 42.47 -23.54
C ARG A 76 -1.11 42.73 -22.73
N GLN A 77 -0.56 41.68 -22.15
CA GLN A 77 0.71 41.70 -21.43
C GLN A 77 1.55 40.51 -21.87
N ALA A 78 2.89 40.63 -21.82
CA ALA A 78 3.78 39.57 -22.26
C ALA A 78 5.06 39.49 -21.43
N ILE A 79 5.62 38.29 -21.34
CA ILE A 79 6.92 38.01 -20.73
C ILE A 79 7.77 37.30 -21.78
N ASN A 80 8.97 37.83 -22.00
CA ASN A 80 10.00 37.16 -22.80
C ASN A 80 10.90 36.36 -21.86
N LEU A 81 11.09 35.09 -22.18
CA LEU A 81 11.98 34.19 -21.44
C LEU A 81 13.35 34.11 -22.13
N PRO A 82 14.39 33.67 -21.40
CA PRO A 82 15.75 33.69 -21.91
C PRO A 82 15.94 32.75 -23.09
N GLU A 83 16.56 33.24 -24.17
CA GLU A 83 16.96 32.38 -25.29
C GLU A 83 18.19 31.54 -24.95
N ALA A 84 19.13 32.10 -24.19
CA ALA A 84 20.32 31.40 -23.73
C ALA A 84 20.03 30.62 -22.44
N PRO A 85 20.81 29.56 -22.13
CA PRO A 85 20.68 28.85 -20.87
C PRO A 85 20.83 29.78 -19.66
N GLY A 86 19.88 29.75 -18.75
CA GLY A 86 19.88 30.55 -17.53
C GLY A 86 18.49 30.71 -16.89
N VAL A 87 18.38 31.77 -16.09
CA VAL A 87 17.27 32.00 -15.17
C VAL A 87 16.58 33.33 -15.51
N ALA A 88 15.24 33.30 -15.52
CA ALA A 88 14.40 34.49 -15.44
C ALA A 88 13.72 34.54 -14.07
N VAL A 89 13.59 35.74 -13.49
CA VAL A 89 12.95 35.93 -12.18
C VAL A 89 11.78 36.90 -12.30
N VAL A 90 10.61 36.49 -11.83
CA VAL A 90 9.40 37.32 -11.78
C VAL A 90 9.06 37.59 -10.32
N TYR A 91 9.22 38.84 -9.88
CA TYR A 91 8.94 39.29 -8.53
C TYR A 91 7.47 39.66 -8.35
N GLY A 92 6.78 39.09 -7.37
CA GLY A 92 5.42 39.49 -7.01
C GLY A 92 5.01 38.99 -5.64
N GLU A 93 4.47 39.90 -4.83
CA GLU A 93 3.85 39.57 -3.53
C GLU A 93 2.74 38.51 -3.67
N ASN A 94 2.36 37.90 -2.56
CA ASN A 94 1.20 37.01 -2.52
C ASN A 94 -0.06 37.72 -3.05
N MET A 95 -0.92 36.97 -3.74
CA MET A 95 -2.12 37.48 -4.44
C MET A 95 -1.85 38.43 -5.63
N ARG A 96 -0.62 38.56 -6.12
CA ARG A 96 -0.31 39.40 -7.31
C ARG A 96 -0.49 38.69 -8.65
N GLY A 97 -0.68 37.37 -8.67
CA GLY A 97 -0.91 36.60 -9.89
C GLY A 97 0.24 35.70 -10.34
N LYS A 98 1.24 35.40 -9.49
CA LYS A 98 2.31 34.43 -9.79
C LYS A 98 1.76 33.07 -10.23
N THR A 99 0.95 32.44 -9.40
CA THR A 99 0.29 31.16 -9.73
C THR A 99 -0.63 31.28 -10.95
N VAL A 100 -1.21 32.46 -11.19
CA VAL A 100 -2.06 32.71 -12.36
C VAL A 100 -1.23 32.73 -13.65
N LEU A 101 -0.03 33.30 -13.63
CA LEU A 101 0.90 33.25 -14.75
C LEU A 101 1.31 31.82 -15.09
N LEU A 102 1.63 31.00 -14.07
CA LEU A 102 1.91 29.57 -14.26
C LEU A 102 0.71 28.82 -14.87
N ASN A 103 -0.50 29.11 -14.35
CA ASN A 103 -1.75 28.57 -14.86
C ASN A 103 -2.06 29.00 -16.30
N ALA A 104 -1.58 30.16 -16.75
CA ALA A 104 -1.77 30.57 -18.13
C ALA A 104 -0.99 29.67 -19.11
N ILE A 105 0.24 29.30 -18.76
CA ILE A 105 1.04 28.36 -19.55
C ILE A 105 0.33 27.00 -19.61
N ARG A 106 -0.17 26.53 -18.46
CA ARG A 106 -0.96 25.30 -18.35
C ARG A 106 -2.25 25.36 -19.18
N PHE A 107 -2.93 26.50 -19.17
CA PHE A 107 -4.11 26.74 -20.00
C PHE A 107 -3.78 26.68 -21.47
N ALA A 108 -2.72 27.36 -21.93
CA ALA A 108 -2.37 27.33 -23.35
C ALA A 108 -2.09 25.90 -23.83
N LEU A 109 -1.27 25.15 -23.10
CA LEU A 109 -0.92 23.76 -23.43
C LEU A 109 -2.13 22.82 -23.37
N PHE A 110 -2.86 22.79 -22.26
CA PHE A 110 -3.85 21.73 -21.97
C PHE A 110 -5.31 22.20 -21.97
N GLY A 111 -5.56 23.50 -21.86
CA GLY A 111 -6.90 24.08 -21.76
C GLY A 111 -7.48 24.07 -20.36
N LYS A 112 -6.68 23.66 -19.37
CA LYS A 112 -7.09 23.51 -17.98
C LYS A 112 -6.41 24.58 -17.13
N VAL A 113 -7.11 25.00 -16.09
CA VAL A 113 -6.56 25.87 -15.04
C VAL A 113 -6.79 25.15 -13.71
N LEU A 114 -5.75 25.07 -12.90
CA LEU A 114 -5.83 24.40 -11.61
C LEU A 114 -6.13 25.45 -10.53
N GLY A 115 -7.20 25.22 -9.78
CA GLY A 115 -7.53 25.96 -8.56
C GLY A 115 -6.84 25.35 -7.33
N ARG A 116 -7.34 25.68 -6.13
CA ARG A 116 -6.84 25.10 -4.86
C ARG A 116 -7.05 23.59 -4.83
N ALA A 117 -6.10 22.86 -4.24
CA ALA A 117 -6.11 21.40 -4.18
C ALA A 117 -6.23 20.75 -5.57
N ARG A 118 -5.66 21.42 -6.59
CA ARG A 118 -5.61 20.96 -7.98
C ARG A 118 -6.97 20.63 -8.64
N ARG A 119 -8.08 21.12 -8.11
CA ARG A 119 -9.39 20.98 -8.77
C ARG A 119 -9.44 21.87 -10.00
N GLU A 120 -10.02 21.35 -11.09
CA GLU A 120 -10.18 22.12 -12.32
C GLU A 120 -11.03 23.36 -12.02
N GLY A 121 -10.41 24.53 -12.20
CA GLY A 121 -11.02 25.82 -11.95
C GLY A 121 -12.00 26.18 -13.05
N SER A 122 -12.99 26.99 -12.69
CA SER A 122 -14.03 27.29 -13.66
C SER A 122 -13.61 28.33 -14.70
N LEU A 123 -13.64 28.02 -16.00
CA LEU A 123 -13.24 28.96 -17.06
C LEU A 123 -14.01 30.29 -17.00
N HIS A 124 -15.24 30.30 -16.48
CA HIS A 124 -16.01 31.53 -16.30
C HIS A 124 -15.43 32.47 -15.23
N THR A 125 -14.71 31.96 -14.23
CA THR A 125 -14.14 32.78 -13.14
C THR A 125 -12.73 33.30 -13.43
N ILE A 126 -12.14 32.91 -14.56
CA ILE A 126 -10.74 33.16 -14.89
C ILE A 126 -10.54 34.43 -15.70
N GLY A 127 -11.54 34.85 -16.49
CA GLY A 127 -11.44 36.11 -17.23
C GLY A 127 -11.25 37.32 -16.30
N ASN A 128 -10.65 38.39 -16.83
CA ASN A 128 -10.39 39.57 -16.02
C ASN A 128 -11.68 40.21 -15.48
N TRP A 129 -11.74 40.40 -14.16
CA TRP A 129 -12.92 40.88 -13.47
C TRP A 129 -13.29 42.34 -13.79
N GLU A 130 -12.32 43.19 -14.13
CA GLU A 130 -12.62 44.58 -14.53
C GLU A 130 -13.21 44.63 -15.94
N GLN A 131 -12.74 43.78 -16.85
CA GLN A 131 -13.31 43.65 -18.20
C GLN A 131 -14.70 43.05 -18.17
N ALA A 132 -14.91 42.00 -17.37
CA ALA A 132 -16.22 41.40 -17.18
C ALA A 132 -17.23 42.42 -16.63
N ALA A 133 -16.81 43.29 -15.70
CA ALA A 133 -17.65 44.38 -15.20
C ALA A 133 -17.96 45.45 -16.27
N ALA A 134 -17.10 45.60 -17.28
CA ALA A 134 -17.32 46.45 -18.45
C ALA A 134 -18.10 45.73 -19.59
N GLY A 135 -18.60 44.52 -19.35
CA GLY A 135 -19.33 43.71 -20.34
C GLY A 135 -18.44 43.05 -21.40
N GLN A 136 -17.11 43.05 -21.20
CA GLN A 136 -16.13 42.38 -22.07
C GLN A 136 -15.72 41.06 -21.42
N TYR A 137 -16.10 39.95 -22.05
CA TYR A 137 -15.82 38.61 -21.54
C TYR A 137 -14.86 37.85 -22.45
N GLY A 138 -14.17 36.87 -21.86
CA GLY A 138 -13.21 36.03 -22.53
C GLY A 138 -11.77 36.49 -22.33
N PHE A 139 -10.85 35.64 -22.79
CA PHE A 139 -9.41 35.81 -22.61
C PHE A 139 -8.65 34.98 -23.64
N GLU A 140 -7.37 35.29 -23.81
CA GLU A 140 -6.48 34.60 -24.72
C GLU A 140 -5.09 34.42 -24.10
N VAL A 141 -4.47 33.28 -24.37
CA VAL A 141 -3.08 33.02 -24.02
C VAL A 141 -2.34 32.53 -25.26
N VAL A 142 -1.18 33.12 -25.52
CA VAL A 142 -0.29 32.74 -26.62
C VAL A 142 1.05 32.30 -26.05
N LEU A 143 1.48 31.09 -26.39
CA LEU A 143 2.83 30.59 -26.13
C LEU A 143 3.62 30.54 -27.43
N GLN A 144 4.83 31.10 -27.40
CA GLN A 144 5.82 30.93 -28.46
C GLN A 144 6.97 30.08 -27.89
N PHE A 145 7.29 28.99 -28.56
CA PHE A 145 8.28 28.03 -28.08
C PHE A 145 8.98 27.32 -29.23
N GLN A 146 10.10 26.67 -28.94
CA GLN A 146 10.90 25.90 -29.89
C GLN A 146 11.03 24.47 -29.42
N ASP A 147 10.87 23.53 -30.33
CA ASP A 147 11.11 22.10 -30.10
C ASP A 147 11.77 21.50 -31.33
N GLU A 148 12.81 20.69 -31.15
CA GLU A 148 13.54 20.00 -32.23
C GLU A 148 13.98 20.91 -33.40
N GLY A 149 14.23 22.21 -33.13
CA GLY A 149 14.63 23.21 -34.11
C GLY A 149 13.49 23.84 -34.92
N SER A 150 12.24 23.45 -34.66
CA SER A 150 11.04 24.09 -35.25
C SER A 150 10.48 25.16 -34.31
N GLN A 151 9.94 26.24 -34.87
CA GLN A 151 9.30 27.30 -34.10
C GLN A 151 7.79 27.07 -34.02
N TYR A 152 7.23 27.18 -32.82
CA TYR A 152 5.83 26.97 -32.57
C TYR A 152 5.17 28.23 -31.99
N ARG A 153 3.91 28.45 -32.39
CA ARG A 153 3.01 29.42 -31.75
C ARG A 153 1.69 28.74 -31.42
N LEU A 154 1.41 28.57 -30.14
CA LEU A 154 0.17 28.01 -29.61
C LEU A 154 -0.71 29.13 -29.09
N THR A 155 -1.84 29.36 -29.72
CA THR A 155 -2.86 30.32 -29.27
C THR A 155 -4.04 29.54 -28.72
N ARG A 156 -4.44 29.81 -27.48
CA ARG A 156 -5.69 29.31 -26.92
C ARG A 156 -6.55 30.48 -26.46
N SER A 157 -7.78 30.53 -26.97
CA SER A 157 -8.74 31.58 -26.69
C SER A 157 -10.02 31.01 -26.09
N CYS A 158 -10.58 31.72 -25.14
CA CYS A 158 -11.86 31.43 -24.51
C CYS A 158 -12.75 32.65 -24.75
N ARG A 159 -13.79 32.53 -25.58
CA ARG A 159 -14.68 33.64 -25.91
C ARG A 159 -16.13 33.24 -25.62
N PRO A 160 -16.98 34.16 -25.12
CA PRO A 160 -18.39 33.84 -24.91
C PRO A 160 -19.09 33.50 -26.24
N ARG A 161 -20.06 32.59 -26.19
CA ARG A 161 -20.93 32.31 -27.34
C ARG A 161 -21.73 33.56 -27.70
N SER A 162 -22.01 33.71 -28.99
CA SER A 162 -22.73 34.88 -29.51
C SER A 162 -24.09 35.05 -28.82
N GLY A 163 -24.33 36.24 -28.28
CA GLY A 163 -25.60 36.60 -27.63
C GLY A 163 -25.76 36.12 -26.18
N VAL A 164 -24.73 35.51 -25.58
CA VAL A 164 -24.78 34.99 -24.20
C VAL A 164 -23.93 35.87 -23.28
N VAL A 165 -24.49 36.30 -22.16
CA VAL A 165 -23.71 36.79 -21.02
C VAL A 165 -23.29 35.56 -20.22
N PRO A 166 -21.99 35.24 -20.14
CA PRO A 166 -21.55 33.95 -19.62
C PRO A 166 -21.70 33.87 -18.09
N GLU A 167 -22.39 32.84 -17.61
CA GLU A 167 -22.55 32.52 -16.18
C GLU A 167 -21.91 31.17 -15.80
N GLN A 168 -21.70 30.29 -16.78
CA GLN A 168 -21.15 28.95 -16.61
C GLN A 168 -20.16 28.58 -17.72
N HIS A 169 -19.42 27.49 -17.54
CA HIS A 169 -18.41 27.03 -18.50
C HIS A 169 -18.94 26.81 -19.92
N SER A 170 -20.14 26.24 -20.05
CA SER A 170 -20.75 25.88 -21.34
C SER A 170 -21.07 27.09 -22.21
N ASP A 171 -21.10 28.29 -21.63
CA ASP A 171 -21.35 29.56 -22.33
C ASP A 171 -20.13 30.03 -23.12
N TYR A 172 -18.97 29.41 -22.93
CA TYR A 172 -17.74 29.74 -23.65
C TYR A 172 -17.48 28.79 -24.82
N ASP A 173 -16.87 29.31 -25.87
CA ASP A 173 -16.26 28.59 -26.98
C ASP A 173 -14.73 28.65 -26.80
N VAL A 174 -14.12 27.48 -26.60
CA VAL A 174 -12.67 27.35 -26.39
C VAL A 174 -12.03 26.90 -27.68
N LYS A 175 -11.17 27.74 -28.26
CA LYS A 175 -10.45 27.44 -29.50
C LYS A 175 -8.96 27.38 -29.24
N HIS A 176 -8.28 26.45 -29.89
CA HIS A 176 -6.83 26.38 -29.91
C HIS A 176 -6.31 26.32 -31.34
N PHE A 177 -5.19 26.98 -31.60
CA PHE A 177 -4.52 27.03 -32.88
C PHE A 177 -3.03 26.83 -32.65
N LEU A 178 -2.45 25.82 -33.31
CA LEU A 178 -1.00 25.59 -33.28
C LEU A 178 -0.42 25.92 -34.65
N GLN A 179 0.59 26.79 -34.66
CA GLN A 179 1.41 27.07 -35.84
C GLN A 179 2.77 26.42 -35.66
N ARG A 180 3.31 25.81 -36.72
CA ARG A 180 4.68 25.31 -36.80
C ARG A 180 5.37 25.97 -37.99
N ASP A 181 6.47 26.67 -37.74
CA ASP A 181 7.25 27.41 -38.75
C ASP A 181 6.39 28.36 -39.62
N GLY A 182 5.33 28.91 -39.02
CA GLY A 182 4.37 29.79 -39.69
C GLY A 182 3.17 29.09 -40.36
N GLU A 183 3.16 27.76 -40.45
CA GLU A 183 2.04 26.99 -41.01
C GLU A 183 1.05 26.55 -39.91
N VAL A 184 -0.24 26.77 -40.12
CA VAL A 184 -1.29 26.35 -39.16
C VAL A 184 -1.57 24.86 -39.31
N LEU A 185 -1.44 24.11 -38.22
CA LEU A 185 -1.79 22.69 -38.19
C LEU A 185 -3.29 22.50 -38.03
N GLY A 186 -3.83 21.45 -38.64
CA GLY A 186 -5.24 21.07 -38.46
C GLY A 186 -5.54 20.66 -37.01
N PRO A 187 -6.79 20.76 -36.50
CA PRO A 187 -7.10 20.55 -35.08
C PRO A 187 -6.62 19.21 -34.50
N GLY A 188 -6.81 18.11 -35.23
CA GLY A 188 -6.34 16.78 -34.79
C GLY A 188 -4.82 16.63 -34.80
N GLN A 189 -4.14 17.27 -35.76
CA GLN A 189 -2.68 17.30 -35.82
C GLN A 189 -2.12 18.17 -34.69
N ALA A 190 -2.74 19.31 -34.40
CA ALA A 190 -2.35 20.18 -33.32
C ALA A 190 -2.39 19.48 -31.96
N ILE A 191 -3.48 18.75 -31.65
CA ILE A 191 -3.60 17.98 -30.41
C ILE A 191 -2.51 16.90 -30.32
N ALA A 192 -2.32 16.12 -31.39
CA ALA A 192 -1.31 15.06 -31.41
C ALA A 192 0.12 15.63 -31.26
N GLU A 193 0.38 16.80 -31.84
CA GLU A 193 1.67 17.46 -31.76
C GLU A 193 1.92 18.06 -30.37
N ILE A 194 0.92 18.69 -29.74
CA ILE A 194 1.02 19.17 -28.35
C ILE A 194 1.30 17.98 -27.41
N GLU A 195 0.56 16.88 -27.55
CA GLU A 195 0.74 15.68 -26.74
C GLU A 195 2.10 15.01 -27.00
N ARG A 196 2.66 15.14 -28.21
CA ARG A 196 4.04 14.68 -28.51
C ARG A 196 5.08 15.53 -27.79
N ILE A 197 4.93 16.85 -27.83
CA ILE A 197 5.92 17.82 -27.31
C ILE A 197 5.89 17.86 -25.78
N MET A 198 4.69 17.96 -25.20
CA MET A 198 4.50 18.01 -23.75
C MET A 198 3.23 17.27 -23.35
N PRO A 199 3.32 15.96 -23.07
CA PRO A 199 2.19 15.20 -22.52
C PRO A 199 1.72 15.80 -21.19
N GLU A 200 0.41 15.82 -20.95
CA GLU A 200 -0.17 16.42 -19.73
C GLU A 200 0.40 15.80 -18.46
N LYS A 201 0.58 14.47 -18.44
CA LYS A 201 1.14 13.74 -17.29
C LYS A 201 2.58 14.13 -16.97
N ILE A 202 3.33 14.55 -17.98
CA ILE A 202 4.74 14.95 -17.91
C ILE A 202 4.89 16.44 -17.56
N ALA A 203 3.92 17.28 -17.93
CA ALA A 203 3.93 18.72 -17.67
C ALA A 203 4.07 19.11 -16.19
N ARG A 204 3.60 18.25 -15.28
CA ARG A 204 3.74 18.47 -13.82
C ARG A 204 5.20 18.61 -13.40
N PHE A 205 6.15 18.02 -14.12
CA PHE A 205 7.57 18.09 -13.79
C PHE A 205 8.29 19.30 -14.43
N PHE A 206 7.55 20.13 -15.17
CA PHE A 206 8.06 21.37 -15.78
C PHE A 206 7.38 22.61 -15.18
N LEU A 207 6.14 22.46 -14.71
CA LEU A 207 5.33 23.54 -14.13
C LEU A 207 5.08 23.27 -12.63
N PHE A 208 6.01 23.72 -11.78
CA PHE A 208 5.95 23.53 -10.33
C PHE A 208 5.22 24.67 -9.63
N ASP A 209 4.18 24.31 -8.88
CA ASP A 209 3.57 25.18 -7.89
C ASP A 209 3.92 24.71 -6.46
N GLY A 210 3.71 25.58 -5.48
CA GLY A 210 3.99 25.26 -4.07
C GLY A 210 3.15 24.10 -3.52
N GLU A 211 1.99 23.78 -4.12
CA GLU A 211 1.19 22.59 -3.78
C GLU A 211 1.86 21.31 -4.29
N LEU A 212 2.36 21.28 -5.54
CA LEU A 212 3.07 20.12 -6.08
C LEU A 212 4.34 19.76 -5.29
N LEU A 213 5.05 20.77 -4.77
CA LEU A 213 6.25 20.52 -3.97
C LEU A 213 5.91 19.79 -2.65
N GLN A 214 4.74 20.08 -2.06
CA GLN A 214 4.23 19.34 -0.90
C GLN A 214 3.89 17.90 -1.26
N GLU A 215 3.32 17.63 -2.44
CA GLU A 215 3.04 16.25 -2.89
C GLU A 215 4.33 15.41 -2.99
N TYR A 216 5.44 16.00 -3.44
CA TYR A 216 6.74 15.32 -3.44
C TYR A 216 7.29 15.11 -2.03
N GLU A 217 7.04 16.02 -1.09
CA GLU A 217 7.37 15.83 0.32
C GLU A 217 6.56 14.67 0.93
N ASP A 218 5.27 14.57 0.61
CA ASP A 218 4.38 13.49 1.10
C ASP A 218 4.76 12.11 0.55
N LEU A 219 5.27 12.06 -0.69
CA LEU A 219 5.89 10.89 -1.30
C LEU A 219 7.04 10.30 -0.46
N LEU A 220 7.71 11.14 0.35
CA LEU A 220 8.82 10.73 1.21
C LEU A 220 8.34 10.16 2.56
N ARG A 221 7.08 10.39 2.93
CA ARG A 221 6.54 10.09 4.26
C ARG A 221 5.77 8.77 4.32
N ASN A 222 5.11 8.33 3.23
CA ASN A 222 4.34 7.08 3.19
C ASN A 222 4.24 6.47 1.78
N GLU A 223 4.13 5.14 1.68
CA GLU A 223 3.67 4.41 0.48
C GLU A 223 2.15 4.62 0.25
N SER A 224 1.72 5.87 0.12
CA SER A 224 0.33 6.25 -0.18
C SER A 224 -0.01 6.07 -1.66
N ASP A 225 -1.30 6.06 -2.02
CA ASP A 225 -1.75 6.00 -3.43
C ASP A 225 -1.24 7.17 -4.28
N MET A 226 -1.06 8.34 -3.65
CA MET A 226 -0.38 9.48 -4.29
C MET A 226 1.05 9.12 -4.67
N GLY A 227 1.76 8.36 -3.83
CA GLY A 227 3.09 7.84 -4.15
C GLY A 227 3.11 6.90 -5.36
N ARG A 228 2.11 6.03 -5.50
CA ARG A 228 1.96 5.17 -6.69
C ARG A 228 1.67 5.97 -7.96
N GLN A 229 0.71 6.90 -7.91
CA GLN A 229 0.38 7.76 -9.06
C GLN A 229 1.58 8.61 -9.51
N ILE A 230 2.38 9.11 -8.56
CA ILE A 230 3.57 9.89 -8.88
C ILE A 230 4.67 8.97 -9.42
N SER A 231 4.88 7.78 -8.84
CA SER A 231 5.82 6.78 -9.37
C SER A 231 5.52 6.41 -10.83
N GLU A 232 4.26 6.16 -11.17
CA GLU A 232 3.85 5.92 -12.56
C GLU A 232 4.12 7.12 -13.48
N SER A 233 3.87 8.34 -12.98
CA SER A 233 4.15 9.57 -13.73
C SER A 233 5.65 9.78 -13.94
N ILE A 234 6.47 9.39 -12.96
CA ILE A 234 7.93 9.38 -13.04
C ILE A 234 8.38 8.38 -14.10
N GLU A 235 7.86 7.15 -14.07
CA GLU A 235 8.20 6.13 -15.08
C GLU A 235 7.82 6.56 -16.50
N GLN A 236 6.71 7.28 -16.66
CA GLN A 236 6.29 7.86 -17.93
C GLN A 236 7.30 8.88 -18.44
N ILE A 237 7.77 9.78 -17.58
CA ILE A 237 8.85 10.70 -17.92
C ILE A 237 10.10 9.96 -18.31
N LEU A 238 10.52 8.99 -17.51
CA LEU A 238 11.77 8.27 -17.73
C LEU A 238 11.73 7.35 -18.97
N GLY A 239 10.62 7.30 -19.70
CA GLY A 239 10.51 6.59 -20.98
C GLY A 239 10.29 5.08 -20.85
N VAL A 240 9.98 4.58 -19.65
CA VAL A 240 9.64 3.17 -19.40
C VAL A 240 8.47 2.67 -20.27
N PRO A 241 7.41 3.47 -20.56
CA PRO A 241 6.28 3.03 -21.37
C PRO A 241 6.62 2.53 -22.77
N VAL A 242 7.75 2.96 -23.35
CA VAL A 242 8.16 2.49 -24.70
C VAL A 242 8.53 1.01 -24.63
N LEU A 243 9.27 0.61 -23.61
CA LEU A 243 9.69 -0.77 -23.41
C LEU A 243 8.53 -1.65 -22.95
N THR A 244 7.68 -1.17 -22.02
CA THR A 244 6.53 -1.95 -21.54
C THR A 244 5.47 -2.14 -22.62
N ARG A 245 5.19 -1.12 -23.44
CA ARG A 245 4.30 -1.26 -24.62
C ARG A 245 4.88 -2.19 -25.68
N SER A 246 6.20 -2.15 -25.90
CA SER A 246 6.87 -3.08 -26.80
C SER A 246 6.78 -4.53 -26.30
N ARG A 247 7.00 -4.76 -25.00
CA ARG A 247 6.78 -6.05 -24.34
C ARG A 247 5.34 -6.54 -24.53
N ALA A 248 4.35 -5.70 -24.23
CA ALA A 248 2.94 -6.04 -24.38
C ALA A 248 2.57 -6.36 -25.83
N THR A 249 3.12 -5.64 -26.80
CA THR A 249 2.92 -5.92 -28.23
C THR A 249 3.52 -7.27 -28.62
N LEU A 250 4.73 -7.58 -28.13
CA LEU A 250 5.37 -8.89 -28.35
C LEU A 250 4.61 -10.04 -27.69
N ALA A 251 4.02 -9.81 -26.52
CA ALA A 251 3.15 -10.80 -25.85
C ALA A 251 1.92 -11.13 -26.70
N LYS A 252 1.25 -10.10 -27.27
CA LYS A 252 0.13 -10.29 -28.20
C LYS A 252 0.55 -11.04 -29.47
N LEU A 253 1.69 -10.65 -30.07
CA LEU A 253 2.21 -11.35 -31.24
C LEU A 253 2.58 -12.80 -30.94
N LEU A 254 3.10 -13.08 -29.74
CA LEU A 254 3.42 -14.42 -29.28
C LEU A 254 2.16 -15.30 -29.21
N ASP A 255 1.05 -14.76 -28.70
CA ASP A 255 -0.25 -15.45 -28.69
C ASP A 255 -0.79 -15.69 -30.12
N ASP A 256 -0.77 -14.67 -30.97
CA ASP A 256 -1.19 -14.77 -32.37
C ASP A 256 -0.42 -15.84 -33.14
N TYR A 257 0.90 -15.90 -32.95
CA TYR A 257 1.73 -16.93 -33.58
C TYR A 257 1.52 -18.31 -32.95
N GLY A 258 1.18 -18.41 -31.65
CA GLY A 258 0.74 -19.64 -31.02
C GLY A 258 -0.53 -20.20 -31.66
N LYS A 259 -1.55 -19.36 -31.85
CA LYS A 259 -2.81 -19.72 -32.54
C LYS A 259 -2.57 -20.13 -33.99
N LYS A 260 -1.66 -19.46 -34.69
CA LYS A 260 -1.25 -19.84 -36.07
C LYS A 260 -0.54 -21.18 -36.11
N GLU A 261 0.37 -21.45 -35.16
CA GLU A 261 1.05 -22.74 -35.03
C GLU A 261 0.04 -23.88 -34.81
N ALA A 262 -0.94 -23.68 -33.93
CA ALA A 262 -2.00 -24.64 -33.66
C ALA A 262 -2.89 -24.91 -34.88
N LYS A 263 -3.29 -23.85 -35.61
CA LYS A 263 -4.05 -23.98 -36.87
C LYS A 263 -3.26 -24.72 -37.95
N SER A 264 -1.98 -24.41 -38.13
CA SER A 264 -1.10 -25.12 -39.08
C SER A 264 -0.92 -26.58 -38.69
N ALA A 265 -0.84 -26.89 -37.40
CA ALA A 265 -0.78 -28.26 -36.90
C ALA A 265 -2.09 -29.03 -37.13
N GLN A 266 -3.23 -28.35 -36.96
CA GLN A 266 -4.57 -28.90 -37.21
C GLN A 266 -4.80 -29.25 -38.69
N ALA A 267 -4.21 -28.47 -39.61
CA ALA A 267 -4.34 -28.69 -41.05
C ALA A 267 -3.55 -29.92 -41.56
N ASN A 268 -2.63 -30.46 -40.77
CA ASN A 268 -1.81 -31.61 -41.14
C ASN A 268 -2.36 -32.88 -40.47
N THR A 269 -2.62 -33.92 -41.26
CA THR A 269 -3.30 -35.16 -40.83
C THR A 269 -2.57 -35.90 -39.70
N ILE A 270 -1.25 -35.77 -39.60
CA ILE A 270 -0.44 -36.42 -38.56
C ILE A 270 -0.48 -35.65 -37.24
N THR A 271 -0.59 -34.32 -37.29
CA THR A 271 -0.54 -33.43 -36.11
C THR A 271 -1.89 -32.86 -35.71
N SER A 272 -2.98 -33.29 -36.37
CA SER A 272 -4.31 -32.70 -36.21
C SER A 272 -4.82 -32.73 -34.77
N GLU A 273 -4.68 -33.86 -34.08
CA GLU A 273 -5.11 -34.04 -32.69
C GLU A 273 -4.29 -33.18 -31.70
N LEU A 274 -2.99 -33.01 -31.96
CA LEU A 274 -2.15 -32.14 -31.15
C LEU A 274 -2.45 -30.66 -31.39
N GLY A 275 -2.80 -30.29 -32.64
CA GLY A 275 -3.22 -28.94 -32.99
C GLY A 275 -4.53 -28.54 -32.32
N THR A 276 -5.52 -29.44 -32.26
CA THR A 276 -6.77 -29.19 -31.53
C THR A 276 -6.54 -29.09 -30.03
N GLN A 277 -5.75 -30.00 -29.44
CA GLN A 277 -5.37 -29.91 -28.02
C GLN A 277 -4.65 -28.59 -27.70
N MET A 278 -3.75 -28.14 -28.58
CA MET A 278 -3.02 -26.88 -28.39
C MET A 278 -3.94 -25.66 -28.48
N ASN A 279 -4.92 -25.63 -29.39
CA ASN A 279 -5.92 -24.55 -29.44
C ASN A 279 -6.76 -24.50 -28.17
N VAL A 280 -7.22 -25.65 -27.65
CA VAL A 280 -8.00 -25.70 -26.40
C VAL A 280 -7.19 -25.14 -25.23
N LEU A 281 -5.92 -25.54 -25.10
CA LEU A 281 -5.06 -25.02 -24.04
C LEU A 281 -4.78 -23.51 -24.19
N LEU A 282 -4.62 -23.01 -25.42
CA LEU A 282 -4.44 -21.56 -25.67
C LEU A 282 -5.69 -20.76 -25.31
N ASP A 283 -6.88 -21.27 -25.62
CA ASP A 283 -8.15 -20.62 -25.27
C ASP A 283 -8.35 -20.64 -23.74
N GLN A 284 -8.04 -21.76 -23.08
CA GLN A 284 -8.04 -21.84 -21.62
C GLN A 284 -7.06 -20.86 -20.97
N ARG A 285 -5.84 -20.75 -21.52
CA ARG A 285 -4.84 -19.79 -21.06
C ARG A 285 -5.36 -18.35 -21.14
N GLN A 286 -6.02 -18.01 -22.26
CA GLN A 286 -6.58 -16.67 -22.43
C GLN A 286 -7.66 -16.39 -21.37
N VAL A 287 -8.57 -17.33 -21.12
CA VAL A 287 -9.62 -17.18 -20.10
C VAL A 287 -9.03 -17.02 -18.69
N LEU A 288 -8.01 -17.81 -18.36
CA LEU A 288 -7.31 -17.71 -17.07
C LEU A 288 -6.59 -16.37 -16.92
N GLN A 289 -5.93 -15.90 -17.99
CA GLN A 289 -5.23 -14.62 -18.01
C GLN A 289 -6.21 -13.43 -17.88
N ASP A 290 -7.31 -13.44 -18.63
CA ASP A 290 -8.33 -12.40 -18.55
C ASP A 290 -8.94 -12.35 -17.14
N GLY A 291 -9.19 -13.50 -16.52
CA GLY A 291 -9.66 -13.59 -15.15
C GLY A 291 -8.64 -13.10 -14.11
N LEU A 292 -7.35 -13.37 -14.32
CA LEU A 292 -6.26 -12.86 -13.47
C LEU A 292 -6.19 -11.33 -13.56
N ASP A 293 -6.19 -10.78 -14.78
CA ASP A 293 -6.15 -9.34 -15.02
C ASP A 293 -7.36 -8.62 -14.35
N ASP A 294 -8.56 -9.18 -14.44
CA ASP A 294 -9.78 -8.64 -13.77
C ASP A 294 -9.66 -8.68 -12.24
N MET A 295 -9.09 -9.75 -11.67
CA MET A 295 -8.85 -9.87 -10.23
C MET A 295 -7.79 -8.86 -9.75
N GLU A 296 -6.70 -8.67 -10.51
CA GLU A 296 -5.67 -7.68 -10.20
C GLU A 296 -6.21 -6.25 -10.20
N VAL A 297 -7.07 -5.90 -11.17
CA VAL A 297 -7.76 -4.60 -11.21
C VAL A 297 -8.67 -4.44 -9.99
N SER A 298 -9.44 -5.46 -9.64
CA SER A 298 -10.33 -5.44 -8.47
C SER A 298 -9.55 -5.31 -7.15
N LEU A 299 -8.41 -5.99 -7.05
CA LEU A 299 -7.51 -5.89 -5.91
C LEU A 299 -6.89 -4.49 -5.77
N ALA A 300 -6.51 -3.87 -6.90
CA ALA A 300 -6.02 -2.50 -6.91
C ALA A 300 -7.09 -1.52 -6.39
N GLN A 301 -8.34 -1.66 -6.84
CA GLN A 301 -9.45 -0.83 -6.36
C GLN A 301 -9.72 -1.01 -4.86
N LEU A 302 -9.78 -2.24 -4.37
CA LEU A 302 -10.02 -2.47 -2.93
C LEU A 302 -8.87 -1.95 -2.06
N ARG A 303 -7.64 -1.98 -2.57
CA ARG A 303 -6.48 -1.39 -1.87
C ARG A 303 -6.58 0.13 -1.81
N GLU A 304 -7.09 0.78 -2.85
CA GLU A 304 -7.40 2.21 -2.87
C GLU A 304 -8.53 2.53 -1.87
N ASP A 305 -9.65 1.79 -1.92
CA ASP A 305 -10.77 1.95 -0.97
C ASP A 305 -10.31 1.78 0.48
N LYS A 306 -9.41 0.81 0.75
CA LYS A 306 -8.81 0.61 2.06
C LYS A 306 -7.98 1.81 2.50
N ALA A 307 -7.15 2.36 1.62
CA ALA A 307 -6.29 3.49 1.94
C ALA A 307 -7.11 4.76 2.24
N ASP A 308 -8.20 4.98 1.52
CA ASP A 308 -9.14 6.07 1.80
C ASP A 308 -9.80 5.92 3.18
N LEU A 309 -10.21 4.70 3.53
CA LEU A 309 -10.76 4.38 4.85
C LEU A 309 -9.69 4.56 5.95
N ASP A 310 -8.45 4.12 5.72
CA ASP A 310 -7.33 4.31 6.65
C ASP A 310 -7.07 5.80 6.91
N GLU A 311 -7.11 6.64 5.88
CA GLU A 311 -6.93 8.09 6.01
C GLU A 311 -8.10 8.76 6.75
N GLN A 312 -9.34 8.33 6.50
CA GLN A 312 -10.51 8.79 7.26
C GLN A 312 -10.38 8.44 8.76
N LEU A 313 -9.90 7.23 9.07
CA LEU A 313 -9.67 6.78 10.43
C LEU A 313 -8.49 7.51 11.09
N ARG A 314 -7.43 7.84 10.33
CA ARG A 314 -6.29 8.65 10.81
C ARG A 314 -6.70 10.09 11.14
N ARG A 315 -7.52 10.72 10.31
CA ARG A 315 -8.06 12.07 10.61
C ARG A 315 -8.85 12.10 11.92
N ASN A 316 -9.45 10.96 12.25
CA ASN A 316 -10.22 10.76 13.47
C ASN A 316 -9.47 9.93 14.53
N GLU A 317 -8.13 9.84 14.47
CA GLU A 317 -7.31 8.94 15.30
C GLU A 317 -7.60 9.08 16.81
N ARG A 318 -7.82 10.32 17.27
CA ARG A 318 -8.18 10.57 18.67
C ARG A 318 -9.55 10.01 19.05
N LEU A 319 -10.53 10.07 18.15
CA LEU A 319 -11.86 9.50 18.35
C LEU A 319 -11.78 7.97 18.31
N THR A 320 -11.06 7.42 17.33
CA THR A 320 -10.80 5.98 17.16
C THR A 320 -10.16 5.39 18.43
N ALA A 321 -9.10 6.00 18.95
CA ALA A 321 -8.44 5.54 20.17
C ALA A 321 -9.34 5.58 21.41
N MET A 322 -10.26 6.55 21.51
CA MET A 322 -11.24 6.61 22.59
C MET A 322 -12.29 5.50 22.46
N MET A 323 -12.73 5.20 21.23
CA MET A 323 -13.68 4.12 20.96
C MET A 323 -13.08 2.75 21.24
N ASP A 324 -11.85 2.49 20.76
CA ASP A 324 -11.15 1.23 20.99
C ASP A 324 -10.89 1.00 22.48
N LYS A 325 -10.43 2.03 23.21
CA LYS A 325 -10.23 1.94 24.66
C LYS A 325 -11.55 1.64 25.39
N ARG A 326 -12.66 2.26 24.96
CA ARG A 326 -13.98 2.01 25.54
C ARG A 326 -14.41 0.56 25.32
N ASP A 327 -14.28 0.05 24.09
CA ASP A 327 -14.68 -1.33 23.78
C ASP A 327 -13.81 -2.34 24.54
N MET A 328 -12.49 -2.10 24.64
CA MET A 328 -11.60 -2.92 25.49
C MET A 328 -12.02 -2.92 26.98
N LEU A 329 -12.46 -1.79 27.51
CA LEU A 329 -12.94 -1.70 28.90
C LEU A 329 -14.26 -2.46 29.08
N LEU A 330 -15.16 -2.41 28.09
CA LEU A 330 -16.43 -3.16 28.12
C LEU A 330 -16.19 -4.67 28.10
N ASP A 331 -15.29 -5.16 27.24
CA ASP A 331 -14.90 -6.58 27.21
C ASP A 331 -14.25 -7.02 28.54
N ALA A 332 -13.42 -6.15 29.13
CA ALA A 332 -12.83 -6.40 30.43
C ALA A 332 -13.88 -6.43 31.56
N ILE A 333 -14.92 -5.59 31.49
CA ILE A 333 -16.05 -5.62 32.43
C ILE A 333 -16.81 -6.94 32.32
N GLU A 334 -17.10 -7.42 31.11
CA GLU A 334 -17.77 -8.70 30.89
C GLU A 334 -16.96 -9.87 31.49
N SER A 335 -15.65 -9.92 31.23
CA SER A 335 -14.78 -10.93 31.83
C SER A 335 -14.69 -10.82 33.36
N LEU A 336 -14.70 -9.61 33.92
CA LEU A 336 -14.73 -9.40 35.38
C LEU A 336 -16.06 -9.84 35.98
N ASP A 337 -17.18 -9.64 35.30
CA ASP A 337 -18.50 -10.11 35.73
C ASP A 337 -18.54 -11.64 35.81
N GLU A 338 -18.04 -12.35 34.79
CA GLU A 338 -17.90 -13.81 34.82
C GLU A 338 -17.03 -14.29 36.00
N GLN A 339 -15.91 -13.60 36.26
CA GLN A 339 -15.02 -13.93 37.38
C GLN A 339 -15.68 -13.64 38.73
N ILE A 340 -16.45 -12.56 38.85
CA ILE A 340 -17.21 -12.23 40.07
C ILE A 340 -18.25 -13.32 40.35
N GLU A 341 -19.00 -13.75 39.33
CA GLU A 341 -19.97 -14.84 39.47
C GLU A 341 -19.30 -16.15 39.90
N ALA A 342 -18.18 -16.51 39.28
CA ALA A 342 -17.41 -17.69 39.64
C ALA A 342 -16.91 -17.63 41.10
N ARG A 343 -16.37 -16.49 41.55
CA ARG A 343 -15.92 -16.31 42.93
C ARG A 343 -17.06 -16.32 43.93
N GLN A 344 -18.21 -15.73 43.59
CA GLN A 344 -19.40 -15.83 44.43
C GLN A 344 -19.89 -17.27 44.59
N ALA A 345 -19.83 -18.08 43.52
CA ALA A 345 -20.17 -19.49 43.58
C ALA A 345 -19.20 -20.28 44.48
N GLU A 346 -17.89 -20.03 44.39
CA GLU A 346 -16.89 -20.64 45.29
C GLU A 346 -17.13 -20.26 46.76
N ILE A 347 -17.37 -18.98 47.06
CA ILE A 347 -17.71 -18.53 48.40
C ILE A 347 -18.98 -19.22 48.90
N ALA A 348 -20.01 -19.35 48.05
CA ALA A 348 -21.25 -20.02 48.42
C ALA A 348 -21.02 -21.51 48.77
N ILE A 349 -20.11 -22.19 48.09
CA ILE A 349 -19.73 -23.59 48.39
C ILE A 349 -19.03 -23.67 49.75
N GLU A 350 -18.01 -22.85 49.99
CA GLU A 350 -17.26 -22.83 51.27
C GLU A 350 -18.15 -22.42 52.46
N MET A 351 -19.09 -21.49 52.24
CA MET A 351 -20.04 -21.05 53.25
C MET A 351 -20.99 -22.16 53.72
N ARG A 352 -21.25 -23.21 52.92
CA ARG A 352 -22.11 -24.35 53.34
C ARG A 352 -21.57 -25.08 54.56
N VAL A 353 -20.26 -25.10 54.75
CA VAL A 353 -19.59 -25.78 55.86
C VAL A 353 -18.98 -24.79 56.87
N ALA A 354 -19.05 -23.49 56.62
CA ALA A 354 -18.46 -22.46 57.47
C ALA A 354 -19.00 -22.46 58.91
N TRP A 355 -20.27 -22.84 59.12
CA TRP A 355 -20.86 -22.98 60.46
C TRP A 355 -20.14 -24.01 61.33
N LYS A 356 -19.48 -25.01 60.73
CA LYS A 356 -18.71 -26.03 61.45
C LYS A 356 -17.57 -25.40 62.26
N SER A 357 -16.98 -24.31 61.77
CA SER A 357 -15.92 -23.59 62.49
C SER A 357 -16.37 -23.02 63.84
N LEU A 358 -17.67 -22.71 64.01
CA LEU A 358 -18.22 -22.22 65.30
C LEU A 358 -18.27 -23.33 66.36
N VAL A 359 -18.44 -24.58 65.93
CA VAL A 359 -18.53 -25.74 66.83
C VAL A 359 -17.25 -26.57 66.89
N ALA A 360 -16.27 -26.30 66.02
CA ALA A 360 -15.07 -27.11 65.86
C ALA A 360 -14.26 -27.28 67.15
N ALA A 361 -14.07 -26.21 67.93
CA ALA A 361 -13.37 -26.28 69.21
C ALA A 361 -14.08 -27.23 70.19
N ARG A 362 -15.41 -27.09 70.33
CA ARG A 362 -16.19 -27.93 71.23
C ARG A 362 -16.32 -29.38 70.73
N ALA A 363 -16.44 -29.56 69.41
CA ALA A 363 -16.45 -30.87 68.77
C ALA A 363 -15.11 -31.59 69.01
N SER A 364 -13.98 -30.90 68.82
CA SER A 364 -12.64 -31.44 69.10
C SER A 364 -12.48 -31.87 70.56
N ASP A 365 -12.94 -31.05 71.52
CA ASP A 365 -12.91 -31.41 72.95
C ASP A 365 -13.72 -32.68 73.24
N LEU A 366 -14.94 -32.78 72.68
CA LEU A 366 -15.79 -33.95 72.86
C LEU A 366 -15.21 -35.20 72.19
N THR A 367 -14.59 -35.06 71.01
CA THR A 367 -13.86 -36.12 70.33
C THR A 367 -12.73 -36.65 71.21
N GLY A 368 -11.95 -35.76 71.85
CA GLY A 368 -10.91 -36.15 72.80
C GLY A 368 -11.45 -37.01 73.94
N GLY A 369 -12.53 -36.56 74.59
CA GLY A 369 -13.17 -37.31 75.68
C GLY A 369 -13.79 -38.64 75.26
N LEU A 370 -14.34 -38.73 74.04
CA LEU A 370 -14.88 -39.98 73.50
C LEU A 370 -13.78 -40.97 73.11
N ARG A 371 -12.66 -40.51 72.53
CA ARG A 371 -11.49 -41.37 72.25
C ARG A 371 -10.89 -41.94 73.54
N ASP A 372 -10.86 -41.16 74.62
CA ASP A 372 -10.45 -41.67 75.93
C ASP A 372 -11.38 -42.77 76.44
N ARG A 373 -12.69 -42.60 76.24
CA ARG A 373 -13.70 -43.60 76.63
C ARG A 373 -13.61 -44.85 75.75
N GLU A 374 -13.41 -44.69 74.45
CA GLU A 374 -13.19 -45.78 73.51
C GLU A 374 -11.99 -46.63 73.93
N ARG A 375 -10.84 -45.99 74.20
CA ARG A 375 -9.63 -46.68 74.69
C ARG A 375 -9.88 -47.49 75.96
N ARG A 376 -10.62 -46.93 76.93
CA ARG A 376 -10.98 -47.66 78.16
C ARG A 376 -11.86 -48.87 77.87
N LEU A 377 -12.87 -48.74 77.01
CA LEU A 377 -13.76 -49.84 76.65
C LEU A 377 -13.06 -50.91 75.81
N GLN A 378 -12.14 -50.54 74.91
CA GLN A 378 -11.29 -51.47 74.17
C GLN A 378 -10.40 -52.28 75.12
N LEU A 379 -9.80 -51.65 76.13
CA LEU A 379 -9.02 -52.34 77.16
C LEU A 379 -9.89 -53.30 77.98
N GLN A 380 -11.11 -52.90 78.36
CA GLN A 380 -12.07 -53.77 79.04
C GLN A 380 -12.48 -54.96 78.16
N LYS A 381 -12.80 -54.72 76.90
CA LYS A 381 -13.11 -55.77 75.91
C LYS A 381 -11.97 -56.77 75.80
N MET A 382 -10.74 -56.29 75.59
CA MET A 382 -9.54 -57.14 75.50
C MET A 382 -9.35 -57.97 76.78
N ARG A 383 -9.55 -57.39 77.96
CA ARG A 383 -9.49 -58.14 79.23
C ARG A 383 -10.53 -59.27 79.27
N HIS A 384 -11.76 -59.01 78.86
CA HIS A 384 -12.82 -60.02 78.85
C HIS A 384 -12.61 -61.09 77.77
N GLU A 385 -12.07 -60.73 76.60
CA GLU A 385 -11.70 -61.66 75.54
C GLU A 385 -10.56 -62.59 75.98
N VAL A 386 -9.54 -62.06 76.68
CA VAL A 386 -8.45 -62.87 77.26
C VAL A 386 -9.00 -63.85 78.31
N LEU A 387 -9.91 -63.41 79.18
CA LEU A 387 -10.56 -64.29 80.16
C LEU A 387 -11.37 -65.40 79.49
N ARG A 388 -12.16 -65.05 78.46
CA ARG A 388 -12.94 -66.02 77.69
C ARG A 388 -12.05 -67.01 76.94
N ALA A 389 -11.00 -66.53 76.27
CA ALA A 389 -10.03 -67.38 75.59
C ALA A 389 -9.25 -68.28 76.55
N SER A 390 -9.01 -67.83 77.78
CA SER A 390 -8.40 -68.66 78.84
C SER A 390 -9.32 -69.76 79.34
N ALA A 391 -10.63 -69.58 79.23
CA ALA A 391 -11.64 -70.60 79.54
C ALA A 391 -11.92 -71.55 78.34
N ASP A 392 -11.68 -71.09 77.11
CA ASP A 392 -11.86 -71.90 75.89
C ASP A 392 -10.67 -72.86 75.69
N ARG A 393 -10.93 -74.17 75.67
CA ARG A 393 -9.96 -75.25 75.94
C ARG A 393 -8.97 -75.54 74.79
N GLY A 394 -8.06 -74.61 74.52
CA GLY A 394 -7.04 -74.74 73.47
C GLY A 394 -5.83 -75.65 73.78
N VAL A 395 -5.61 -76.09 75.03
CA VAL A 395 -4.43 -76.92 75.40
C VAL A 395 -4.78 -77.99 76.45
N GLY A 396 -5.66 -78.95 76.11
CA GLY A 396 -5.95 -80.15 76.90
C GLY A 396 -6.69 -79.90 78.23
N PRO A 397 -7.57 -80.82 78.68
CA PRO A 397 -8.51 -80.56 79.78
C PRO A 397 -7.86 -80.27 81.14
N ASP A 398 -6.57 -80.54 81.30
CA ASP A 398 -5.93 -80.56 82.62
C ASP A 398 -4.82 -79.51 82.78
N LYS A 399 -4.60 -78.57 81.84
CA LYS A 399 -3.49 -77.59 81.92
C LYS A 399 -3.87 -76.15 81.56
N CYS A 400 -3.36 -75.19 82.33
CA CYS A 400 -3.53 -73.76 82.08
C CYS A 400 -2.87 -73.34 80.75
N PRO A 401 -3.56 -72.65 79.83
CA PRO A 401 -3.00 -72.29 78.53
C PRO A 401 -1.90 -71.20 78.58
N THR A 402 -1.73 -70.51 79.71
CA THR A 402 -0.73 -69.43 79.87
C THR A 402 0.53 -69.88 80.60
N CYS A 403 0.40 -70.60 81.72
CA CYS A 403 1.54 -71.06 82.52
C CYS A 403 1.75 -72.58 82.50
N PHE A 404 0.91 -73.32 81.76
CA PHE A 404 0.96 -74.78 81.57
C PHE A 404 0.89 -75.64 82.84
N GLN A 405 0.54 -75.04 83.98
CA GLN A 405 0.30 -75.75 85.23
C GLN A 405 -0.97 -76.59 85.17
N VAL A 406 -0.97 -77.72 85.88
CA VAL A 406 -2.15 -78.56 86.00
C VAL A 406 -3.21 -77.84 86.83
N LEU A 407 -4.40 -77.66 86.26
CA LEU A 407 -5.49 -76.95 86.93
C LEU A 407 -6.32 -77.93 87.76
N SER A 408 -6.63 -77.56 89.00
CA SER A 408 -7.62 -78.31 89.79
C SER A 408 -9.03 -78.00 89.31
N ASP A 409 -9.94 -78.95 89.52
CA ASP A 409 -11.37 -78.79 89.17
C ASP A 409 -12.00 -77.55 89.82
N GLU A 410 -11.54 -77.15 91.02
CA GLU A 410 -11.99 -75.92 91.68
C GLU A 410 -11.56 -74.65 90.93
N VAL A 411 -10.33 -74.59 90.43
CA VAL A 411 -9.85 -73.43 89.67
C VAL A 411 -10.52 -73.37 88.29
N LEU A 412 -10.73 -74.54 87.66
CA LEU A 412 -11.51 -74.65 86.43
C LEU A 412 -12.93 -74.14 86.62
N ALA A 413 -13.62 -74.54 87.69
CA ALA A 413 -14.96 -74.06 88.00
C ALA A 413 -15.00 -72.55 88.23
N GLN A 414 -14.02 -71.98 88.96
CA GLN A 414 -13.91 -70.54 89.17
C GLN A 414 -13.65 -69.76 87.87
N MET A 415 -12.85 -70.30 86.96
CA MET A 415 -12.58 -69.68 85.66
C MET A 415 -13.80 -69.76 84.73
N GLU A 416 -14.49 -70.90 84.71
CA GLU A 416 -15.72 -71.08 83.93
C GLU A 416 -16.85 -70.17 84.48
N GLU A 417 -16.97 -70.03 85.80
CA GLU A 417 -17.92 -69.10 86.44
C GLU A 417 -17.58 -67.63 86.12
N ALA A 418 -16.30 -67.25 86.19
CA ALA A 418 -15.84 -65.92 85.81
C ALA A 418 -16.02 -65.62 84.30
N ALA A 419 -15.98 -66.64 83.43
CA ALA A 419 -16.19 -66.51 82.00
C ALA A 419 -17.69 -66.52 81.60
N ALA A 420 -18.54 -67.24 82.34
CA ALA A 420 -19.97 -67.36 82.06
C ALA A 420 -20.73 -66.03 82.24
N GLY A 421 -20.33 -65.19 83.21
CA GLY A 421 -20.90 -63.85 83.42
C GLY A 421 -20.47 -62.80 82.38
N GLU A 422 -19.56 -63.16 81.48
CA GLU A 422 -18.74 -62.19 80.75
C GLU A 422 -19.17 -62.01 79.30
N ALA A 423 -19.85 -62.98 78.70
CA ALA A 423 -20.37 -62.89 77.33
C ALA A 423 -21.38 -61.73 77.16
N ALA A 424 -22.32 -61.57 78.10
CA ALA A 424 -23.28 -60.47 78.08
C ALA A 424 -22.61 -59.09 78.27
N LYS A 425 -21.51 -59.03 79.03
CA LYS A 425 -20.73 -57.80 79.24
C LYS A 425 -19.94 -57.41 77.97
N ILE A 426 -19.37 -58.38 77.26
CA ILE A 426 -18.68 -58.14 75.98
C ILE A 426 -19.67 -57.57 74.95
N GLU A 427 -20.86 -58.16 74.82
CA GLU A 427 -21.87 -57.67 73.86
C GLU A 427 -22.32 -56.22 74.15
N ASP A 428 -22.47 -55.87 75.43
CA ASP A 428 -22.76 -54.49 75.85
C ASP A 428 -21.59 -53.53 75.55
N ILE A 429 -20.35 -53.93 75.85
CA ILE A 429 -19.15 -53.14 75.52
C ILE A 429 -19.04 -52.91 74.01
N GLU A 430 -19.28 -53.94 73.19
CA GLU A 430 -19.27 -53.81 71.74
C GLU A 430 -20.38 -52.88 71.22
N ARG A 431 -21.57 -52.92 71.84
CA ARG A 431 -22.65 -51.99 71.53
C ARG A 431 -22.25 -50.55 71.86
N GLN A 432 -21.63 -50.33 73.03
CA GLN A 432 -21.12 -49.02 73.43
C GLN A 432 -19.99 -48.52 72.51
N LEU A 433 -19.07 -49.40 72.10
CA LEU A 433 -18.00 -49.06 71.16
C LEU A 433 -18.56 -48.64 69.80
N ARG A 434 -19.54 -49.37 69.26
CA ARG A 434 -20.22 -48.98 68.01
C ARG A 434 -20.93 -47.62 68.11
N ASP A 435 -21.57 -47.33 69.24
CA ASP A 435 -22.20 -46.02 69.48
C ASP A 435 -21.16 -44.90 69.56
N ILE A 436 -20.06 -45.13 70.28
CA ILE A 436 -18.96 -44.16 70.38
C ILE A 436 -18.32 -43.90 69.02
N GLN A 437 -18.07 -44.94 68.21
CA GLN A 437 -17.50 -44.79 66.87
C GLN A 437 -18.39 -43.95 65.96
N ARG A 438 -19.71 -44.21 65.94
CA ARG A 438 -20.66 -43.37 65.18
C ARG A 438 -20.65 -41.91 65.62
N ARG A 439 -20.52 -41.65 66.93
CA ARG A 439 -20.43 -40.29 67.48
C ARG A 439 -19.10 -39.63 67.15
N LEU A 440 -18.00 -40.38 67.20
CA LEU A 440 -16.68 -39.92 66.80
C LEU A 440 -16.68 -39.51 65.33
N ASP A 441 -17.21 -40.35 64.44
CA ASP A 441 -17.30 -40.05 63.01
C ASP A 441 -18.06 -38.73 62.76
N ALA A 442 -19.21 -38.55 63.42
CA ALA A 442 -20.01 -37.33 63.29
C ALA A 442 -19.31 -36.08 63.86
N LEU A 443 -18.60 -36.20 64.99
CA LEU A 443 -17.89 -35.09 65.62
C LEU A 443 -16.58 -34.76 64.91
N GLU A 444 -15.90 -35.74 64.32
CA GLU A 444 -14.71 -35.55 63.51
C GLU A 444 -15.05 -34.85 62.18
N ASP A 445 -16.18 -35.20 61.55
CA ASP A 445 -16.69 -34.46 60.39
C ASP A 445 -17.10 -33.02 60.74
N ALA A 446 -17.68 -32.80 61.93
CA ALA A 446 -18.02 -31.46 62.43
C ALA A 446 -16.80 -30.64 62.88
N ALA A 447 -15.73 -31.30 63.35
CA ALA A 447 -14.48 -30.67 63.74
C ALA A 447 -13.55 -30.39 62.54
N ARG A 448 -13.90 -30.88 61.34
CA ARG A 448 -13.18 -30.56 60.11
C ARG A 448 -13.39 -29.08 59.78
N VAL A 449 -12.38 -28.28 60.14
CA VAL A 449 -12.40 -26.82 60.04
C VAL A 449 -12.50 -26.38 58.57
N SER A 450 -13.47 -25.52 58.26
CA SER A 450 -13.43 -24.73 57.01
C SER A 450 -12.29 -23.72 57.11
N SER A 451 -11.50 -23.55 56.05
CA SER A 451 -10.34 -22.66 56.08
C SER A 451 -10.82 -21.20 56.19
N GLU A 452 -10.87 -20.66 57.41
CA GLU A 452 -11.17 -19.24 57.67
C GLU A 452 -10.25 -18.34 56.83
N THR A 453 -8.98 -18.73 56.72
CA THR A 453 -7.99 -18.07 55.87
C THR A 453 -8.36 -18.16 54.39
N GLY A 454 -8.82 -19.32 53.91
CA GLY A 454 -9.29 -19.52 52.54
C GLY A 454 -10.51 -18.66 52.21
N LEU A 455 -11.51 -18.62 53.12
CA LEU A 455 -12.69 -17.78 52.95
C LEU A 455 -12.33 -16.29 52.92
N ARG A 456 -11.43 -15.84 53.80
CA ARG A 456 -10.93 -14.44 53.80
C ARG A 456 -10.22 -14.09 52.50
N MET A 457 -9.42 -15.00 51.95
CA MET A 457 -8.76 -14.79 50.66
C MET A 457 -9.79 -14.66 49.53
N LEU A 458 -10.80 -15.54 49.48
CA LEU A 458 -11.87 -15.47 48.49
C LEU A 458 -12.67 -14.16 48.55
N TRP A 459 -13.01 -13.70 49.77
CA TRP A 459 -13.67 -12.41 49.96
C TRP A 459 -12.79 -11.22 49.53
N SER A 460 -11.50 -11.26 49.89
CA SER A 460 -10.55 -10.23 49.48
C SER A 460 -10.37 -10.17 47.95
N ASP A 461 -10.35 -11.33 47.29
CA ASP A 461 -10.29 -11.41 45.83
C ASP A 461 -11.58 -10.92 45.18
N LEU A 462 -12.75 -11.27 45.74
CA LEU A 462 -14.05 -10.74 45.28
C LEU A 462 -14.11 -9.21 45.38
N ASP A 463 -13.65 -8.64 46.50
CA ASP A 463 -13.60 -7.19 46.68
C ASP A 463 -12.62 -6.51 45.73
N ARG A 464 -11.50 -7.17 45.40
CA ARG A 464 -10.58 -6.69 44.36
C ARG A 464 -11.27 -6.66 42.99
N LEU A 465 -11.85 -7.77 42.57
CA LEU A 465 -12.54 -7.87 41.28
C LEU A 465 -13.66 -6.82 41.14
N LYS A 466 -14.44 -6.60 42.21
CA LYS A 466 -15.49 -5.57 42.23
C LYS A 466 -14.94 -4.15 42.10
N ARG A 467 -13.80 -3.84 42.75
CA ARG A 467 -13.14 -2.54 42.61
C ARG A 467 -12.60 -2.32 41.21
N ASP A 468 -11.98 -3.34 40.63
CA ASP A 468 -11.43 -3.29 39.27
C ASP A 468 -12.57 -3.07 38.26
N ARG A 469 -13.68 -3.80 38.41
CA ARG A 469 -14.90 -3.63 37.60
C ARG A 469 -15.44 -2.21 37.69
N TYR A 470 -15.58 -1.68 38.91
CA TYR A 470 -16.07 -0.31 39.13
C TYR A 470 -15.15 0.75 38.51
N THR A 471 -13.84 0.55 38.62
CA THR A 471 -12.84 1.47 38.02
C THR A 471 -12.95 1.47 36.50
N ASN A 472 -13.06 0.29 35.88
CA ASN A 472 -13.24 0.16 34.43
C ASN A 472 -14.58 0.76 33.97
N GLU A 473 -15.66 0.60 34.75
CA GLU A 473 -16.98 1.15 34.46
C GLU A 473 -17.00 2.69 34.54
N ASP A 474 -16.31 3.29 35.51
CA ASP A 474 -16.16 4.74 35.63
C ASP A 474 -15.33 5.31 34.46
N GLU A 475 -14.21 4.67 34.11
CA GLU A 475 -13.41 5.06 32.95
C GLU A 475 -14.19 4.94 31.63
N ALA A 476 -14.95 3.85 31.44
CA ALA A 476 -15.79 3.65 30.26
C ALA A 476 -16.89 4.72 30.16
N SER A 477 -17.53 5.04 31.29
CA SER A 477 -18.56 6.09 31.38
C SER A 477 -18.01 7.48 31.08
N GLU A 478 -16.78 7.79 31.53
CA GLU A 478 -16.12 9.05 31.21
C GLU A 478 -15.81 9.14 29.70
N LEU A 479 -15.33 8.04 29.09
CA LEU A 479 -15.11 7.96 27.65
C LEU A 479 -16.42 8.13 26.88
N ASP A 480 -17.53 7.50 27.30
CA ASP A 480 -18.85 7.66 26.68
C ASP A 480 -19.32 9.12 26.69
N ARG A 481 -19.12 9.83 27.81
CA ARG A 481 -19.45 11.27 27.88
C ARG A 481 -18.60 12.10 26.92
N ARG A 482 -17.29 11.86 26.89
CA ARG A 482 -16.35 12.56 25.97
C ARG A 482 -16.69 12.27 24.51
N LEU A 483 -17.09 11.04 24.22
CA LEU A 483 -17.54 10.62 22.90
C LEU A 483 -18.85 11.33 22.52
N GLN A 484 -19.85 11.42 23.41
CA GLN A 484 -21.10 12.15 23.16
C GLN A 484 -20.88 13.63 22.85
N GLU A 485 -19.91 14.27 23.52
CA GLU A 485 -19.51 15.66 23.25
C GLU A 485 -18.93 15.86 21.83
N ALA A 486 -18.40 14.80 21.22
CA ALA A 486 -17.83 14.84 19.87
C ALA A 486 -18.88 14.75 18.72
N GLY A 487 -20.14 14.39 19.00
CA GLY A 487 -21.25 14.49 18.03
C GLY A 487 -21.33 13.40 16.95
N ASP A 488 -21.91 13.77 15.78
CA ASP A 488 -22.32 12.92 14.63
C ASP A 488 -21.18 12.10 13.98
N ASP A 489 -19.92 12.41 14.31
CA ASP A 489 -18.74 11.77 13.70
C ASP A 489 -18.55 10.30 14.16
N GLN A 490 -19.17 9.87 15.27
CA GLN A 490 -19.07 8.48 15.75
C GLN A 490 -19.67 7.46 14.78
N GLY A 491 -20.84 7.77 14.21
CA GLY A 491 -21.53 6.89 13.29
C GLY A 491 -20.71 6.69 12.01
N ALA A 492 -20.13 7.78 11.51
CA ALA A 492 -19.25 7.77 10.35
C ALA A 492 -17.96 6.97 10.63
N VAL A 493 -17.34 7.13 11.80
CA VAL A 493 -16.11 6.39 12.16
C VAL A 493 -16.38 4.89 12.34
N ARG A 494 -17.48 4.49 13.00
CA ARG A 494 -17.85 3.06 13.09
C ARG A 494 -18.14 2.45 11.72
N GLN A 495 -18.84 3.20 10.87
CA GLN A 495 -19.11 2.76 9.51
C GLN A 495 -17.80 2.56 8.73
N ALA A 496 -16.86 3.51 8.85
CA ALA A 496 -15.54 3.40 8.23
C ALA A 496 -14.72 2.22 8.78
N GLN A 497 -14.74 1.96 10.10
CA GLN A 497 -14.08 0.78 10.68
C GLN A 497 -14.66 -0.53 10.14
N TYR A 498 -15.99 -0.63 10.08
CA TYR A 498 -16.67 -1.81 9.54
C TYR A 498 -16.34 -2.02 8.05
N GLU A 499 -16.42 -0.95 7.25
CA GLU A 499 -16.08 -1.00 5.83
C GLU A 499 -14.61 -1.39 5.62
N GLN A 500 -13.70 -0.88 6.45
CA GLN A 500 -12.27 -1.23 6.40
C GLN A 500 -12.07 -2.72 6.67
N GLU A 501 -12.70 -3.27 7.71
CA GLU A 501 -12.60 -4.70 8.04
C GLU A 501 -13.15 -5.59 6.91
N GLN A 502 -14.29 -5.21 6.31
CA GLN A 502 -14.84 -5.93 5.17
C GLN A 502 -13.93 -5.86 3.95
N THR A 503 -13.35 -4.69 3.68
CA THR A 503 -12.41 -4.49 2.56
C THR A 503 -11.14 -5.33 2.75
N VAL A 504 -10.59 -5.39 3.96
CA VAL A 504 -9.44 -6.26 4.29
C VAL A 504 -9.77 -7.74 4.04
N LYS A 505 -10.96 -8.21 4.46
CA LYS A 505 -11.40 -9.60 4.18
C LYS A 505 -11.52 -9.88 2.68
N LYS A 506 -12.07 -8.94 1.91
CA LYS A 506 -12.17 -9.07 0.44
C LYS A 506 -10.81 -9.11 -0.24
N ILE A 507 -9.86 -8.28 0.22
CA ILE A 507 -8.48 -8.27 -0.26
C ILE A 507 -7.84 -9.64 -0.05
N ALA A 508 -7.93 -10.20 1.17
CA ALA A 508 -7.36 -11.52 1.47
C ALA A 508 -7.94 -12.63 0.58
N LEU A 509 -9.27 -12.62 0.36
CA LEU A 509 -9.94 -13.59 -0.51
C LEU A 509 -9.49 -13.46 -1.98
N LEU A 510 -9.31 -12.23 -2.47
CA LEU A 510 -8.82 -11.99 -3.83
C LEU A 510 -7.36 -12.37 -4.00
N GLU A 511 -6.51 -12.12 -3.00
CA GLU A 511 -5.10 -12.55 -3.02
C GLU A 511 -4.98 -14.07 -3.06
N GLU A 512 -5.80 -14.79 -2.31
CA GLU A 512 -5.90 -16.25 -2.39
C GLU A 512 -6.36 -16.69 -3.79
N GLY A 513 -7.43 -16.08 -4.33
CA GLY A 513 -7.94 -16.39 -5.66
C GLY A 513 -6.94 -16.10 -6.80
N ILE A 514 -6.15 -15.03 -6.68
CA ILE A 514 -5.04 -14.72 -7.61
C ILE A 514 -4.01 -15.85 -7.57
N GLY A 515 -3.61 -16.30 -6.39
CA GLY A 515 -2.66 -17.41 -6.24
C GLY A 515 -3.17 -18.70 -6.89
N GLU A 516 -4.45 -19.06 -6.68
CA GLU A 516 -5.05 -20.22 -7.34
C GLU A 516 -5.05 -20.09 -8.87
N GLN A 517 -5.33 -18.89 -9.38
CA GLN A 517 -5.37 -18.63 -10.81
C GLN A 517 -3.97 -18.67 -11.44
N GLU A 518 -2.95 -18.14 -10.76
CA GLU A 518 -1.54 -18.22 -11.17
C GLU A 518 -1.06 -19.67 -11.24
N ASP A 519 -1.41 -20.50 -10.25
CA ASP A 519 -1.08 -21.93 -10.24
C ASP A 519 -1.74 -22.67 -11.42
N ALA A 520 -3.01 -22.39 -11.69
CA ALA A 520 -3.73 -22.95 -12.84
C ALA A 520 -3.09 -22.51 -14.17
N LEU A 521 -2.64 -21.27 -14.27
CA LEU A 521 -1.96 -20.72 -15.44
C LEU A 521 -0.59 -21.40 -15.66
N ALA A 522 0.16 -21.62 -14.58
CA ALA A 522 1.43 -22.36 -14.61
C ALA A 522 1.24 -23.84 -15.01
N GLU A 523 0.17 -24.50 -14.55
CA GLU A 523 -0.16 -25.85 -15.00
C GLU A 523 -0.53 -25.88 -16.49
N ASN A 524 -1.37 -24.95 -16.94
CA ASN A 524 -1.74 -24.83 -18.36
C ASN A 524 -0.51 -24.57 -19.25
N GLU A 525 0.44 -23.75 -18.82
CA GLU A 525 1.69 -23.50 -19.55
C GLU A 525 2.56 -24.76 -19.66
N ARG A 526 2.65 -25.56 -18.59
CA ARG A 526 3.37 -26.85 -18.62
C ARG A 526 2.72 -27.80 -19.63
N ASP A 527 1.39 -27.82 -19.70
CA ASP A 527 0.64 -28.65 -20.66
C ASP A 527 0.86 -28.21 -22.09
N LEU A 528 0.82 -26.91 -22.33
CA LEU A 528 1.16 -26.31 -23.61
C LEU A 528 2.57 -26.71 -24.06
N GLU A 529 3.55 -26.67 -23.16
CA GLU A 529 4.93 -27.04 -23.48
C GLU A 529 5.07 -28.54 -23.76
N ARG A 530 4.33 -29.41 -23.04
CA ARG A 530 4.26 -30.85 -23.31
C ARG A 530 3.70 -31.13 -24.71
N VAL A 531 2.61 -30.46 -25.09
CA VAL A 531 2.00 -30.62 -26.43
C VAL A 531 2.93 -30.10 -27.52
N ARG A 532 3.57 -28.95 -27.30
CA ARG A 532 4.57 -28.37 -28.23
C ARG A 532 5.78 -29.28 -28.44
N ALA A 533 6.30 -29.90 -27.38
CA ALA A 533 7.41 -30.84 -27.49
C ALA A 533 7.06 -32.06 -28.36
N ARG A 534 5.82 -32.58 -28.24
CA ARG A 534 5.31 -33.66 -29.11
C ARG A 534 5.09 -33.18 -30.56
N LEU A 535 4.67 -31.93 -30.73
CA LEU A 535 4.51 -31.33 -32.05
C LEU A 535 5.85 -31.22 -32.79
N ALA A 536 6.91 -30.87 -32.05
CA ALA A 536 8.26 -30.72 -32.57
C ALA A 536 8.84 -32.00 -33.17
N SER A 537 8.46 -33.18 -32.66
CA SER A 537 8.91 -34.47 -33.18
C SER A 537 8.15 -34.93 -34.44
N SER A 538 7.00 -34.33 -34.75
CA SER A 538 6.03 -34.87 -35.72
C SER A 538 5.58 -33.87 -36.80
N GLY A 539 6.13 -32.64 -36.80
CA GLY A 539 5.68 -31.52 -37.65
C GLY A 539 6.25 -31.50 -39.08
N GLY A 540 5.44 -31.01 -40.04
CA GLY A 540 5.85 -30.74 -41.42
C GLY A 540 6.38 -29.30 -41.63
N ALA A 541 6.82 -28.98 -42.86
CA ALA A 541 7.49 -27.70 -43.18
C ALA A 541 6.66 -26.43 -42.88
N ASP A 542 5.32 -26.47 -43.05
CA ASP A 542 4.44 -25.33 -42.74
C ASP A 542 4.30 -25.07 -41.23
N VAL A 543 4.33 -26.12 -40.41
CA VAL A 543 4.32 -26.01 -38.93
C VAL A 543 5.63 -25.39 -38.46
N GLU A 544 6.75 -25.75 -39.09
CA GLU A 544 8.09 -25.23 -38.76
C GLU A 544 8.21 -23.72 -39.02
N GLY A 545 7.61 -23.20 -40.09
CA GLY A 545 7.59 -21.76 -40.37
C GLY A 545 6.82 -20.93 -39.33
N ALA A 546 5.66 -21.42 -38.88
CA ALA A 546 4.89 -20.79 -37.80
C ALA A 546 5.61 -20.86 -36.45
N ARG A 547 6.20 -22.03 -36.16
CA ARG A 547 7.00 -22.28 -34.95
C ARG A 547 8.22 -21.37 -34.86
N GLN A 548 8.95 -21.17 -35.96
CA GLN A 548 10.13 -20.28 -35.98
C GLN A 548 9.76 -18.83 -35.68
N ARG A 549 8.63 -18.35 -36.19
CA ARG A 549 8.11 -17.00 -35.89
C ARG A 549 7.70 -16.85 -34.43
N ARG A 550 7.02 -17.86 -33.87
CA ARG A 550 6.66 -17.89 -32.44
C ARG A 550 7.91 -17.89 -31.56
N ARG A 551 8.91 -18.72 -31.89
CA ARG A 551 10.17 -18.79 -31.15
C ARG A 551 10.90 -17.45 -31.14
N LEU A 552 11.02 -16.79 -32.29
CA LEU A 552 11.60 -15.44 -32.36
C LEU A 552 10.83 -14.45 -31.48
N CYS A 553 9.49 -14.47 -31.51
CA CYS A 553 8.69 -13.60 -30.65
C CYS A 553 8.88 -13.91 -29.16
N ALA A 554 9.03 -15.19 -28.78
CA ALA A 554 9.29 -15.59 -27.39
C ALA A 554 10.67 -15.11 -26.92
N GLU A 555 11.69 -15.26 -27.76
CA GLU A 555 13.06 -14.76 -27.48
C GLU A 555 13.07 -13.24 -27.34
N LEU A 556 12.38 -12.52 -28.24
CA LEU A 556 12.24 -11.06 -28.15
C LEU A 556 11.43 -10.64 -26.92
N HIS A 557 10.33 -11.32 -26.60
CA HIS A 557 9.53 -11.03 -25.41
C HIS A 557 10.36 -11.18 -24.14
N GLY A 558 11.08 -12.31 -23.99
CA GLY A 558 11.96 -12.53 -22.84
C GLY A 558 13.11 -11.51 -22.76
N LEU A 559 13.67 -11.08 -23.90
CA LEU A 559 14.67 -10.02 -23.95
C LEU A 559 14.09 -8.68 -23.46
N PHE A 560 12.90 -8.29 -23.94
CA PHE A 560 12.26 -7.05 -23.54
C PHE A 560 11.84 -7.05 -22.07
N ASP A 561 11.40 -8.19 -21.56
CA ASP A 561 11.03 -8.33 -20.15
C ASP A 561 12.25 -8.12 -19.22
N GLN A 562 13.38 -8.77 -19.54
CA GLN A 562 14.65 -8.52 -18.84
C GLN A 562 15.15 -7.09 -19.03
N ALA A 563 14.95 -6.50 -20.21
CA ALA A 563 15.36 -5.14 -20.51
C ALA A 563 14.56 -4.12 -19.69
N VAL A 564 13.24 -4.31 -19.52
CA VAL A 564 12.39 -3.44 -18.69
C VAL A 564 12.89 -3.44 -17.24
N ALA A 565 13.09 -4.62 -16.65
CA ALA A 565 13.58 -4.74 -15.27
C ALA A 565 14.95 -4.06 -15.08
N ARG A 566 15.92 -4.38 -15.96
CA ARG A 566 17.26 -3.77 -15.92
C ARG A 566 17.23 -2.27 -16.16
N TYR A 567 16.33 -1.78 -17.02
CA TYR A 567 16.19 -0.36 -17.32
C TYR A 567 15.63 0.40 -16.11
N ARG A 568 14.59 -0.12 -15.46
CA ARG A 568 14.06 0.44 -14.20
C ARG A 568 15.14 0.52 -13.12
N ASP A 569 15.88 -0.57 -12.90
CA ASP A 569 16.96 -0.58 -11.89
C ASP A 569 18.08 0.42 -12.21
N ARG A 570 18.46 0.49 -13.49
CA ARG A 570 19.47 1.46 -13.94
C ARG A 570 18.98 2.89 -13.76
N LEU A 571 17.73 3.18 -14.10
CA LEU A 571 17.13 4.49 -13.94
C LEU A 571 17.08 4.91 -12.48
N ARG A 572 16.61 4.04 -11.58
CA ARG A 572 16.60 4.32 -10.14
C ARG A 572 17.98 4.68 -9.61
N ARG A 573 19.01 3.90 -9.98
CA ARG A 573 20.40 4.20 -9.59
C ARG A 573 20.92 5.53 -10.16
N SER A 574 20.51 5.87 -11.39
CA SER A 574 20.89 7.13 -12.03
C SER A 574 20.22 8.32 -11.35
N VAL A 575 18.92 8.21 -11.04
CA VAL A 575 18.16 9.22 -10.29
C VAL A 575 18.71 9.37 -8.87
N GLU A 576 19.01 8.27 -8.17
CA GLU A 576 19.62 8.31 -6.83
C GLU A 576 20.97 9.03 -6.83
N ALA A 577 21.82 8.73 -7.82
CA ALA A 577 23.14 9.36 -7.95
C ALA A 577 23.03 10.87 -8.23
N ASP A 578 22.20 11.27 -9.19
CA ASP A 578 22.00 12.68 -9.53
C ASP A 578 21.28 13.45 -8.41
N ALA A 579 20.33 12.80 -7.73
CA ALA A 579 19.62 13.38 -6.58
C ALA A 579 20.58 13.56 -5.40
N THR A 580 21.47 12.59 -5.15
CA THR A 580 22.51 12.70 -4.12
C THR A 580 23.50 13.81 -4.44
N GLU A 581 23.96 13.92 -5.69
CA GLU A 581 24.85 15.00 -6.12
C GLU A 581 24.21 16.38 -5.88
N LEU A 582 22.96 16.56 -6.29
CA LEU A 582 22.23 17.80 -6.06
C LEU A 582 21.99 18.03 -4.57
N PHE A 583 21.53 17.02 -3.83
CA PHE A 583 21.23 17.13 -2.40
C PHE A 583 22.44 17.60 -1.58
N LEU A 584 23.63 17.06 -1.86
CA LEU A 584 24.87 17.47 -1.18
C LEU A 584 25.29 18.91 -1.52
N GLN A 585 24.87 19.45 -2.67
CA GLN A 585 25.05 20.87 -3.01
C GLN A 585 24.02 21.76 -2.31
N LEU A 586 22.81 21.25 -2.07
CA LEU A 586 21.69 22.00 -1.51
C LEU A 586 21.69 22.03 0.03
N THR A 587 22.07 20.93 0.67
CA THR A 587 22.09 20.79 2.13
C THR A 587 23.11 21.69 2.79
N THR A 588 22.83 22.10 4.03
CA THR A 588 23.81 22.78 4.89
C THR A 588 24.49 21.83 5.88
N GLU A 589 23.98 20.61 6.02
CA GLU A 589 24.47 19.62 6.98
C GLU A 589 25.60 18.78 6.39
N PRO A 590 26.84 18.88 6.90
CA PRO A 590 27.99 18.16 6.35
C PRO A 590 27.97 16.66 6.69
N GLU A 591 27.22 16.27 7.72
CA GLU A 591 27.12 14.89 8.21
C GLU A 591 26.21 14.00 7.34
N TYR A 592 25.53 14.58 6.35
CA TYR A 592 24.74 13.81 5.40
C TYR A 592 25.61 13.23 4.29
N ALA A 593 25.48 11.93 4.06
CA ALA A 593 26.24 11.21 3.04
C ALA A 593 25.54 11.25 1.66
N GLY A 594 24.21 11.33 1.64
CA GLY A 594 23.44 11.34 0.40
C GLY A 594 21.99 10.89 0.58
N LEU A 595 21.40 10.42 -0.50
CA LEU A 595 20.02 9.94 -0.54
C LEU A 595 19.96 8.48 -0.99
N ARG A 596 18.97 7.74 -0.47
CA ARG A 596 18.61 6.38 -0.88
C ARG A 596 17.23 6.37 -1.49
N ILE A 597 17.07 5.81 -2.69
CA ILE A 597 15.79 5.71 -3.38
C ILE A 597 15.13 4.36 -3.10
N ASN A 598 13.80 4.37 -2.89
CA ASN A 598 12.99 3.16 -2.79
C ASN A 598 12.35 2.79 -4.16
N GLU A 599 11.53 1.74 -4.20
CA GLU A 599 10.90 1.27 -5.44
C GLU A 599 9.91 2.26 -6.05
N SER A 600 9.28 3.08 -5.20
CA SER A 600 8.31 4.13 -5.52
C SER A 600 8.95 5.51 -5.77
N TYR A 601 10.27 5.56 -5.95
CA TYR A 601 11.05 6.79 -6.12
C TYR A 601 11.08 7.74 -4.90
N GLY A 602 10.61 7.30 -3.74
CA GLY A 602 10.76 8.00 -2.46
C GLY A 602 12.22 7.99 -2.02
N LEU A 603 12.69 9.11 -1.45
CA LEU A 603 14.09 9.30 -1.04
C LEU A 603 14.23 9.38 0.48
N THR A 604 15.27 8.73 1.01
CA THR A 604 15.65 8.78 2.42
C THR A 604 17.05 9.32 2.60
N ILE A 605 17.23 10.21 3.56
CA ILE A 605 18.54 10.81 3.86
C ILE A 605 19.41 9.78 4.58
N LEU A 606 20.63 9.61 4.09
CA LEU A 606 21.66 8.79 4.70
C LEU A 606 22.65 9.65 5.47
N HIS A 607 22.93 9.23 6.69
CA HIS A 607 24.00 9.80 7.50
C HIS A 607 25.37 9.18 7.14
N GLN A 608 26.47 9.84 7.50
CA GLN A 608 27.84 9.35 7.24
C GLN A 608 28.16 7.96 7.83
N ASP A 609 27.46 7.55 8.90
CA ASP A 609 27.58 6.22 9.49
C ASP A 609 26.77 5.13 8.76
N GLY A 610 26.01 5.50 7.72
CA GLY A 610 25.17 4.61 6.92
C GLY A 610 23.76 4.40 7.47
N SER A 611 23.40 5.02 8.59
CA SER A 611 22.04 5.00 9.14
C SER A 611 21.09 5.92 8.36
N GLU A 612 19.80 5.58 8.40
CA GLU A 612 18.72 6.39 7.81
C GLU A 612 18.20 7.39 8.83
N ILE A 613 17.90 8.62 8.39
CA ILE A 613 17.38 9.68 9.26
C ILE A 613 15.83 9.64 9.24
N PRO A 614 15.17 9.24 10.34
CA PRO A 614 13.72 9.02 10.36
C PRO A 614 12.92 10.32 10.46
N VAL A 615 13.43 11.34 11.16
CA VAL A 615 12.74 12.62 11.38
C VAL A 615 13.47 13.71 10.62
N ARG A 616 12.73 14.42 9.77
CA ARG A 616 13.27 15.46 8.89
C ARG A 616 12.69 16.81 9.28
N SER A 617 13.51 17.86 9.22
CA SER A 617 12.99 19.22 9.30
C SER A 617 12.24 19.56 8.00
N ALA A 618 11.27 20.48 8.07
CA ALA A 618 10.53 20.91 6.89
C ALA A 618 11.46 21.46 5.78
N GLY A 619 12.57 22.12 6.14
CA GLY A 619 13.56 22.59 5.18
C GLY A 619 14.34 21.44 4.52
N ALA A 620 14.73 20.43 5.28
CA ALA A 620 15.44 19.25 4.74
C ALA A 620 14.54 18.46 3.78
N GLU A 621 13.25 18.27 4.09
CA GLU A 621 12.29 17.63 3.18
C GLU A 621 12.17 18.38 1.86
N HIS A 622 12.07 19.71 1.93
CA HIS A 622 11.98 20.57 0.77
C HIS A 622 13.21 20.45 -0.14
N VAL A 623 14.39 20.39 0.46
CA VAL A 623 15.67 20.19 -0.26
C VAL A 623 15.73 18.83 -0.94
N VAL A 624 15.24 17.77 -0.28
CA VAL A 624 15.13 16.42 -0.90
C VAL A 624 14.19 16.44 -2.10
N ALA A 625 13.03 17.08 -1.97
CA ALA A 625 12.05 17.18 -3.05
C ALA A 625 12.62 17.94 -4.28
N LEU A 626 13.31 19.07 -4.05
CA LEU A 626 14.01 19.81 -5.11
C LEU A 626 15.12 18.98 -5.76
N SER A 627 15.84 18.17 -4.97
CA SER A 627 16.89 17.28 -5.47
C SER A 627 16.31 16.18 -6.37
N LEU A 628 15.17 15.60 -5.99
CA LEU A 628 14.44 14.62 -6.80
C LEU A 628 14.01 15.23 -8.14
N VAL A 629 13.39 16.42 -8.10
CA VAL A 629 12.95 17.13 -9.29
C VAL A 629 14.11 17.38 -10.26
N GLY A 630 15.23 17.91 -9.76
CA GLY A 630 16.42 18.12 -10.58
C GLY A 630 17.01 16.82 -11.15
N ALA A 631 17.02 15.74 -10.37
CA ALA A 631 17.50 14.43 -10.82
C ALA A 631 16.62 13.82 -11.90
N LEU A 632 15.29 13.92 -11.76
CA LEU A 632 14.34 13.46 -12.77
C LEU A 632 14.54 14.20 -14.09
N GLN A 633 14.75 15.51 -14.05
CA GLN A 633 15.01 16.33 -15.24
C GLN A 633 16.32 15.97 -15.95
N LYS A 634 17.39 15.67 -15.19
CA LYS A 634 18.66 15.20 -15.78
C LYS A 634 18.52 13.86 -16.49
N ASN A 635 17.69 12.96 -15.96
CA ASN A 635 17.50 11.58 -16.43
C ASN A 635 16.35 11.41 -17.45
N ALA A 636 15.48 12.42 -17.59
CA ALA A 636 14.38 12.39 -18.54
C ALA A 636 14.89 12.36 -20.00
N PRO A 637 14.23 11.61 -20.90
CA PRO A 637 14.44 11.69 -22.34
C PRO A 637 13.99 13.05 -22.91
N LEU A 638 12.90 13.59 -22.37
CA LEU A 638 12.36 14.92 -22.70
C LEU A 638 12.95 15.97 -21.76
N ARG A 639 13.64 16.97 -22.31
CA ARG A 639 14.14 18.13 -21.57
C ARG A 639 13.31 19.36 -21.93
N GLY A 640 13.07 20.22 -20.95
CA GLY A 640 12.23 21.39 -21.11
C GLY A 640 12.44 22.42 -19.99
N PRO A 641 11.74 23.56 -20.07
CA PRO A 641 11.91 24.63 -19.11
C PRO A 641 11.23 24.32 -17.78
N ILE A 642 11.85 24.76 -16.70
CA ILE A 642 11.30 24.62 -15.36
C ILE A 642 10.75 25.96 -14.90
N PHE A 643 9.45 25.99 -14.55
CA PHE A 643 8.79 27.11 -13.89
C PHE A 643 8.56 26.72 -12.43
N ILE A 644 8.97 27.57 -11.49
CA ILE A 644 8.80 27.30 -10.06
C ILE A 644 8.11 28.48 -9.38
N ASP A 645 6.92 28.25 -8.84
CA ASP A 645 6.18 29.23 -8.05
C ASP A 645 6.49 29.10 -6.55
N SER A 646 7.07 30.16 -6.00
CA SER A 646 7.38 30.35 -4.59
C SER A 646 8.17 29.18 -3.94
N PRO A 647 9.34 28.81 -4.49
CA PRO A 647 10.15 27.67 -4.04
C PRO A 647 10.84 27.83 -2.68
N PHE A 648 10.79 29.00 -2.05
CA PHE A 648 11.68 29.29 -0.92
C PHE A 648 10.94 29.55 0.40
N GLY A 649 9.61 29.55 0.42
CA GLY A 649 8.81 29.91 1.60
C GLY A 649 9.06 29.08 2.88
N ARG A 650 9.72 27.91 2.77
CA ARG A 650 10.08 27.04 3.91
C ARG A 650 11.60 26.90 4.14
N LEU A 651 12.41 27.57 3.33
CA LEU A 651 13.86 27.49 3.39
C LEU A 651 14.44 28.66 4.19
N ASP A 652 15.51 28.41 4.92
CA ASP A 652 16.31 29.49 5.50
C ASP A 652 17.17 30.19 4.42
N THR A 653 17.86 31.25 4.83
CA THR A 653 18.70 32.04 3.90
C THR A 653 19.85 31.22 3.31
N GLN A 654 20.39 30.23 4.03
CA GLN A 654 21.55 29.48 3.55
C GLN A 654 21.14 28.40 2.55
N HIS A 655 20.07 27.66 2.84
CA HIS A 655 19.45 26.74 1.89
C HIS A 655 19.00 27.47 0.62
N THR A 656 18.38 28.64 0.75
CA THR A 656 17.98 29.47 -0.40
C THR A 656 19.16 29.83 -1.31
N ARG A 657 20.31 30.22 -0.72
CA ARG A 657 21.54 30.51 -1.48
C ARG A 657 22.06 29.29 -2.24
N ASN A 658 22.09 28.14 -1.58
CA ASN A 658 22.55 26.89 -2.19
C ASN A 658 21.64 26.48 -3.36
N VAL A 659 20.31 26.54 -3.16
CA VAL A 659 19.34 26.23 -4.21
C VAL A 659 19.51 27.14 -5.41
N ILE A 660 19.55 28.46 -5.20
CA ILE A 660 19.70 29.42 -6.31
C ILE A 660 20.98 29.15 -7.12
N SER A 661 22.08 28.83 -6.43
CA SER A 661 23.36 28.53 -7.08
C SER A 661 23.32 27.22 -7.88
N ALA A 662 22.48 26.27 -7.47
CA ALA A 662 22.34 24.97 -8.12
C ALA A 662 21.31 24.93 -9.27
N LEU A 663 20.31 25.84 -9.29
CA LEU A 663 19.25 25.88 -10.32
C LEU A 663 19.77 25.80 -11.78
N PRO A 664 20.83 26.53 -12.18
CA PRO A 664 21.35 26.48 -13.55
C PRO A 664 21.93 25.12 -13.95
N SER A 665 22.22 24.25 -12.98
CA SER A 665 22.68 22.88 -13.22
C SER A 665 21.54 21.88 -13.39
N MET A 666 20.29 22.26 -13.05
CA MET A 666 19.12 21.39 -13.11
C MET A 666 18.51 21.34 -14.52
N THR A 667 18.40 22.48 -15.20
CA THR A 667 17.94 22.60 -16.59
C THR A 667 18.57 23.81 -17.26
N GLU A 668 18.52 23.87 -18.59
CA GLU A 668 19.03 25.01 -19.34
C GLU A 668 18.13 26.24 -19.22
N GLN A 669 16.80 26.11 -19.03
CA GLN A 669 15.89 27.27 -18.91
C GLN A 669 15.05 27.20 -17.63
N VAL A 670 15.24 28.17 -16.71
CA VAL A 670 14.50 28.27 -15.45
C VAL A 670 13.74 29.59 -15.36
N CYS A 671 12.49 29.55 -14.91
CA CYS A 671 11.68 30.72 -14.57
C CYS A 671 11.23 30.63 -13.11
N LEU A 672 11.70 31.55 -12.27
CA LEU A 672 11.36 31.62 -10.85
C LEU A 672 10.29 32.68 -10.63
N LEU A 673 9.18 32.31 -10.00
CA LEU A 673 8.15 33.24 -9.54
C LEU A 673 8.28 33.38 -8.02
N VAL A 674 8.79 34.52 -7.54
CA VAL A 674 9.16 34.72 -6.13
C VAL A 674 8.63 36.05 -5.62
N TYR A 675 8.55 36.23 -4.31
CA TYR A 675 8.44 37.58 -3.73
C TYR A 675 9.81 38.07 -3.22
N GLU A 676 9.94 39.36 -2.94
CA GLU A 676 11.26 39.95 -2.64
C GLU A 676 11.87 39.46 -1.32
N GLU A 677 11.04 39.04 -0.37
CA GLU A 677 11.52 38.46 0.90
C GLU A 677 12.05 37.02 0.71
N GLU A 678 11.47 36.24 -0.21
CA GLU A 678 12.00 34.92 -0.60
C GLU A 678 13.35 35.04 -1.28
N LEU A 679 13.46 35.98 -2.23
CA LEU A 679 14.68 36.23 -2.96
C LEU A 679 14.86 37.71 -3.18
N ARG A 680 15.79 38.30 -2.43
CA ARG A 680 16.16 39.71 -2.59
C ARG A 680 16.82 39.92 -3.97
N PRO A 681 16.41 40.94 -4.74
CA PRO A 681 16.95 41.17 -6.09
C PRO A 681 18.47 41.30 -6.15
N GLN A 682 19.09 41.93 -5.13
CA GLN A 682 20.55 42.04 -5.07
C GLN A 682 21.23 40.68 -4.91
N LEU A 683 20.64 39.78 -4.11
CA LEU A 683 21.16 38.44 -3.90
C LEU A 683 21.00 37.59 -5.17
N ALA A 684 19.87 37.71 -5.88
CA ALA A 684 19.65 37.03 -7.16
C ALA A 684 20.72 37.43 -8.19
N ARG A 685 20.95 38.74 -8.35
CA ARG A 685 21.98 39.29 -9.26
C ARG A 685 23.40 38.88 -8.90
N GLU A 686 23.68 38.70 -7.61
CA GLU A 686 24.98 38.26 -7.12
C GLU A 686 25.22 36.77 -7.41
N LEU A 687 24.28 35.91 -7.02
CA LEU A 687 24.42 34.44 -7.15
C LEU A 687 24.27 33.95 -8.58
N LEU A 688 23.37 34.54 -9.37
CA LEU A 688 23.10 34.15 -10.76
C LEU A 688 23.88 35.01 -11.76
N ARG A 689 25.02 35.57 -11.36
CA ARG A 689 25.80 36.47 -12.21
C ARG A 689 26.23 35.77 -13.51
N GLY A 690 25.77 36.28 -14.65
CA GLY A 690 26.02 35.72 -15.98
C GLY A 690 25.03 34.63 -16.41
N GLN A 691 24.07 34.28 -15.56
CA GLN A 691 22.99 33.32 -15.84
C GLN A 691 21.60 33.93 -15.63
N LEU A 692 21.48 35.05 -14.92
CA LEU A 692 20.25 35.85 -14.83
C LEU A 692 20.08 36.66 -16.12
N HIS A 693 19.09 36.29 -16.94
CA HIS A 693 18.88 36.90 -18.26
C HIS A 693 17.67 37.81 -18.33
N ALA A 694 16.70 37.68 -17.42
CA ALA A 694 15.53 38.55 -17.38
C ALA A 694 14.99 38.71 -15.95
N GLU A 695 14.54 39.91 -15.62
CA GLU A 695 13.84 40.23 -14.37
C GLU A 695 12.54 40.98 -14.67
N TYR A 696 11.45 40.55 -14.04
CA TYR A 696 10.13 41.18 -14.15
C TYR A 696 9.55 41.43 -12.76
N SER A 697 8.59 42.35 -12.67
CA SER A 697 7.78 42.55 -11.47
C SER A 697 6.29 42.64 -11.76
N LEU A 698 5.50 42.07 -10.86
CA LEU A 698 4.04 42.10 -10.84
C LEU A 698 3.57 43.32 -10.05
N ARG A 699 3.39 44.45 -10.73
CA ARG A 699 2.92 45.68 -10.11
C ARG A 699 1.41 45.62 -9.91
N ARG A 700 0.97 45.87 -8.67
CA ARG A 700 -0.45 46.00 -8.36
C ARG A 700 -0.96 47.37 -8.82
N VAL A 701 -1.93 47.36 -9.74
CA VAL A 701 -2.72 48.56 -10.07
C VAL A 701 -3.99 48.62 -9.22
N SER A 702 -4.69 47.49 -9.07
CA SER A 702 -5.90 47.37 -8.25
C SER A 702 -5.96 46.00 -7.54
N ALA A 703 -7.04 45.69 -6.83
CA ALA A 703 -7.26 44.33 -6.31
C ALA A 703 -7.55 43.30 -7.42
N ARG A 704 -7.90 43.76 -8.63
CA ARG A 704 -8.33 42.95 -9.79
C ARG A 704 -7.47 43.19 -11.03
N HIS A 705 -6.40 43.98 -10.90
CA HIS A 705 -5.53 44.37 -11.99
C HIS A 705 -4.06 44.38 -11.54
N THR A 706 -3.26 43.55 -12.21
CA THR A 706 -1.80 43.48 -12.13
C THR A 706 -1.21 43.83 -13.50
N GLU A 707 -0.11 44.60 -13.50
CA GLU A 707 0.72 44.87 -14.67
C GLU A 707 2.08 44.17 -14.55
N LEU A 708 2.53 43.56 -15.65
CA LEU A 708 3.86 43.03 -15.83
C LEU A 708 4.83 44.14 -16.26
N GLU A 709 5.83 44.42 -15.44
CA GLU A 709 6.88 45.40 -15.71
C GLU A 709 8.25 44.71 -15.77
N GLU A 710 9.03 44.98 -16.81
CA GLU A 710 10.44 44.57 -16.90
C GLU A 710 11.31 45.44 -15.96
N ARG A 711 12.30 44.85 -15.29
CA ARG A 711 13.12 45.49 -14.25
C ARG A 711 14.52 45.90 -14.70
#